data_AF-A0A7S0KXV1-F1
#
_entry.id   AF-A0A7S0KXV1-F1
#
_cell.length_a   1.000
_cell.length_b   1.000
_cell.length_c   1.000
_cell.angle_alpha   90.00
_cell.angle_beta   90.00
_cell.angle_gamma   90.00
#
_symmetry.space_group_name_H-M   'P 1'
#
loop_
_entity.id
_entity.type
_entity.pdbx_description
1 polymer ?
#
loop_
_entity_poly.entity_id
_entity_poly.type
_entity_poly.pdbx_seq_one_letter_code
_entity_poly.pdbx_strand_id
1 'polypeptide(L)'
;MNCNLAFSLNPCLARAPRRALARGRQRRLQKKSTVVRSALSSKQPTEEGAGAPGVSSDPFSSMMNFISDVNPLASVFKSPDDKLHVHFGAGRLGFGLVLPALESSGSPYVIMNRPSKVWHPIIAGEEETQQHVAVKINGECSCGGRGLHVITEADIRSREDGVLGCIKEGLDKGARGFLLLSMDVDLTAPLVSQATSFSCALGPAVDVLVNLLVQLPDCEDENRPVLYACENDHSSVEKLQFALRTKIEAVPCMVDRICVDLQVAEDGREVAVTAEGHEGSIVVLNQPESGEGADGDGPLAGDYVSNPENEKDSRYLYRKKLLTVNGMHTVIAFRTLCSYAQNQRNFQPPEKCLAIPLLSDETITEEQRTEIWTWGVAQLLVLMWEHGLTTMTRVHGKDSPEELVPFLLDQLRTTLDRFFSIEDSTARVLGGGVSLRYEGRLLPTFDTITSDIFTVGWDETSPQLALLKEAGLDFDEMKETLKSLVDEARPFAAVDKRARAMQALEEAMKEEQAAVQIRETQIRCNAASDIAVLFDFDGTLGDTETCAMEVAFWELAPYFPNVLAEDLTPQRMKEFIRLNAGKAFELMFDRVESDRAAVGLPPIEEIRSRFQEDFDIIQVVNSNRAALGLQPFEMVREDHKSLLDKARDETLVALTALAKPNDGVIKALNFLKISGFKYAVSTTSPKPRVPVCIETARLTDFFPPEKVHSGFSDFDPPKYKPAPDVYLKAAAAEEVPVDNCIAVEDSVSGVGAAANAKIGLIVGYVGGSHIPYEAREEQAKALMKGGKSIDRRGADIVITDMTDLPTVANFFLDLKLDCGDDEQCLARPYDFSQLGPSLVDKIYTPEFSGAMPEAEDVNPR
;
A
#
# COMPACT_ATOMS: atom_id res chain seq x y z
N MET A 1 -31.16 -13.18 84.65
CA MET A 1 -30.56 -12.23 85.61
C MET A 1 -29.51 -11.44 84.84
N ASN A 2 -29.90 -10.41 84.09
CA ASN A 2 -30.04 -8.99 84.48
C ASN A 2 -28.78 -8.34 85.08
N CYS A 3 -28.07 -7.55 84.25
CA CYS A 3 -27.74 -6.11 84.38
C CYS A 3 -26.37 -5.82 83.71
N ASN A 4 -26.30 -5.18 82.52
CA ASN A 4 -26.24 -3.71 82.26
C ASN A 4 -24.95 -3.06 82.85
N LEU A 5 -24.11 -2.23 82.20
CA LEU A 5 -24.07 -1.33 81.02
C LEU A 5 -22.56 -1.15 80.65
N ALA A 6 -22.07 -1.16 79.40
CA ALA A 6 -22.10 -0.18 78.30
C ALA A 6 -20.85 0.76 78.17
N PHE A 7 -20.40 0.87 76.89
CA PHE A 7 -19.59 1.89 76.19
C PHE A 7 -18.03 1.83 76.06
N SER A 8 -17.62 1.47 74.82
CA SER A 8 -16.75 2.21 73.87
C SER A 8 -15.23 2.30 74.06
N LEU A 9 -14.45 1.65 73.19
CA LEU A 9 -13.81 2.21 71.96
C LEU A 9 -12.75 1.22 71.43
N ASN A 10 -12.74 1.02 70.11
CA ASN A 10 -11.74 0.34 69.27
C ASN A 10 -10.37 1.09 69.30
N PRO A 11 -9.24 0.63 68.70
CA PRO A 11 -9.11 -0.39 67.64
C PRO A 11 -7.87 -1.35 67.67
N CYS A 12 -7.93 -2.35 66.77
CA CYS A 12 -6.87 -2.90 65.91
C CYS A 12 -5.68 -3.76 66.42
N LEU A 13 -5.50 -4.85 65.64
CA LEU A 13 -4.27 -5.54 65.21
C LEU A 13 -3.70 -6.65 66.11
N ALA A 14 -4.08 -7.89 65.75
CA ALA A 14 -3.45 -9.13 66.20
C ALA A 14 -2.30 -9.54 65.26
N ARG A 15 -1.13 -9.76 65.86
CA ARG A 15 0.02 -10.48 65.32
C ARG A 15 -0.21 -12.00 65.36
N ALA A 16 0.36 -12.73 64.39
CA ALA A 16 0.82 -14.10 64.60
C ALA A 16 2.09 -14.40 63.76
N PRO A 17 3.13 -15.06 64.33
CA PRO A 17 4.34 -15.45 63.62
C PRO A 17 4.48 -16.96 63.35
N ARG A 18 5.19 -17.27 62.26
CA ARG A 18 6.09 -18.42 61.94
C ARG A 18 6.08 -19.69 62.83
N ARG A 19 5.96 -20.88 62.19
CA ARG A 19 7.08 -21.83 62.01
C ARG A 19 6.76 -23.03 61.08
N ALA A 20 7.82 -23.44 60.36
CA ALA A 20 7.99 -24.53 59.39
C ALA A 20 7.62 -25.95 59.84
N LEU A 21 7.41 -26.85 58.85
CA LEU A 21 8.07 -28.17 58.80
C LEU A 21 7.96 -28.83 57.41
N ALA A 22 9.08 -29.39 56.96
CA ALA A 22 9.33 -30.06 55.70
C ALA A 22 8.80 -31.51 55.61
N ARG A 23 8.61 -32.02 54.38
CA ARG A 23 8.61 -33.42 53.89
C ARG A 23 8.41 -33.32 52.36
N GLY A 24 9.07 -33.99 51.42
CA GLY A 24 9.96 -35.14 51.36
C GLY A 24 9.70 -35.80 50.00
N ARG A 25 10.53 -35.55 48.98
CA ARG A 25 10.35 -36.08 47.61
C ARG A 25 10.82 -37.55 47.53
N GLN A 26 9.92 -38.49 47.27
CA GLN A 26 10.24 -39.85 46.82
C GLN A 26 10.39 -39.87 45.29
N ARG A 27 11.57 -40.25 44.79
CA ARG A 27 11.81 -40.59 43.39
C ARG A 27 11.24 -41.98 43.09
N ARG A 28 10.35 -42.07 42.10
CA ARG A 28 9.94 -43.34 41.48
C ARG A 28 10.72 -43.54 40.19
N LEU A 29 11.53 -44.61 40.15
CA LEU A 29 12.18 -45.15 38.97
C LEU A 29 11.13 -45.71 37.99
N GLN A 30 11.16 -45.29 36.73
CA GLN A 30 10.56 -46.06 35.63
C GLN A 30 11.61 -46.38 34.55
N LYS A 31 11.45 -47.60 34.05
CA LYS A 31 12.42 -48.42 33.32
C LYS A 31 12.60 -47.93 31.87
N LYS A 32 13.85 -47.82 31.42
CA LYS A 32 14.18 -47.75 29.99
C LYS A 32 13.90 -49.12 29.35
N SER A 33 12.99 -49.18 28.39
CA SER A 33 12.87 -50.30 27.45
C SER A 33 13.67 -50.00 26.19
N THR A 34 14.73 -50.78 26.01
CA THR A 34 15.54 -50.91 24.82
C THR A 34 14.70 -51.43 23.65
N VAL A 35 14.69 -50.73 22.50
CA VAL A 35 14.33 -51.35 21.22
C VAL A 35 15.52 -51.21 20.27
N VAL A 36 15.98 -52.38 19.85
CA VAL A 36 17.12 -52.66 18.99
C VAL A 36 16.78 -52.26 17.54
N ARG A 37 17.60 -51.40 16.92
CA ARG A 37 17.63 -51.24 15.45
C ARG A 37 18.59 -52.29 14.88
N SER A 38 18.05 -53.23 14.09
CA SER A 38 18.81 -54.19 13.31
C SER A 38 19.41 -53.53 12.07
N ALA A 39 20.69 -53.84 11.84
CA ALA A 39 21.49 -53.41 10.70
C ALA A 39 21.12 -54.16 9.41
N LEU A 40 21.27 -53.49 8.26
CA LEU A 40 21.57 -54.12 6.97
C LEU A 40 22.56 -53.23 6.17
N SER A 41 23.84 -53.57 6.32
CA SER A 41 24.92 -53.64 5.32
C SER A 41 24.69 -52.99 3.93
N SER A 42 25.64 -52.17 3.46
CA SER A 42 26.69 -52.69 2.54
C SER A 42 27.83 -51.71 2.22
N LYS A 43 29.06 -52.27 2.28
CA LYS A 43 30.30 -51.99 1.50
C LYS A 43 31.22 -50.80 1.85
N GLN A 44 32.39 -51.16 2.39
CA GLN A 44 33.70 -50.49 2.27
C GLN A 44 34.31 -50.65 0.86
N PRO A 45 35.41 -49.91 0.51
CA PRO A 45 36.83 -50.28 0.80
C PRO A 45 37.65 -49.11 1.45
N THR A 46 38.46 -49.32 2.52
CA THR A 46 39.96 -49.51 2.58
C THR A 46 40.79 -48.33 1.99
N GLU A 47 41.77 -47.67 2.64
CA GLU A 47 42.97 -48.13 3.38
C GLU A 47 43.60 -47.07 4.34
N GLU A 48 44.29 -47.61 5.36
CA GLU A 48 45.44 -47.23 6.21
C GLU A 48 45.96 -45.79 6.45
N GLY A 49 46.25 -45.50 7.74
CA GLY A 49 47.23 -44.49 8.19
C GLY A 49 47.14 -44.17 9.70
N ALA A 50 48.10 -44.66 10.50
CA ALA A 50 48.13 -44.60 11.97
C ALA A 50 48.75 -43.31 12.57
N GLY A 51 48.29 -42.88 13.77
CA GLY A 51 49.16 -42.26 14.80
C GLY A 51 48.66 -41.05 15.65
N ALA A 52 48.06 -41.34 16.83
CA ALA A 52 48.13 -40.60 18.13
C ALA A 52 47.48 -39.18 18.29
N PRO A 53 47.34 -38.61 19.53
CA PRO A 53 46.14 -38.71 20.36
C PRO A 53 45.44 -37.36 20.71
N GLY A 54 44.09 -37.40 20.76
CA GLY A 54 43.24 -36.82 21.80
C GLY A 54 43.29 -35.31 22.11
N VAL A 55 42.43 -34.54 21.44
CA VAL A 55 41.68 -33.43 22.05
C VAL A 55 40.22 -33.60 21.61
N SER A 56 39.33 -34.01 22.52
CA SER A 56 37.90 -34.09 22.22
C SER A 56 37.28 -32.69 22.31
N SER A 57 37.37 -31.92 21.24
CA SER A 57 36.48 -30.78 21.03
C SER A 57 35.15 -31.31 20.54
N ASP A 58 34.10 -31.14 21.34
CA ASP A 58 32.72 -31.41 20.92
C ASP A 58 32.43 -30.63 19.62
N PRO A 59 32.09 -31.32 18.52
CA PRO A 59 31.79 -30.67 17.24
C PRO A 59 30.69 -29.61 17.37
N PHE A 60 29.77 -29.79 18.34
CA PHE A 60 28.69 -28.84 18.59
C PHE A 60 29.21 -27.54 19.23
N SER A 61 30.18 -27.63 20.14
CA SER A 61 30.80 -26.47 20.77
C SER A 61 31.72 -25.70 19.82
N SER A 62 32.46 -26.41 18.95
CA SER A 62 33.23 -25.75 17.89
C SER A 62 32.34 -25.14 16.80
N MET A 63 31.18 -25.73 16.51
CA MET A 63 30.21 -25.16 15.58
C MET A 63 29.49 -23.93 16.17
N MET A 64 29.15 -23.95 17.46
CA MET A 64 28.60 -22.78 18.17
C MET A 64 29.59 -21.63 18.26
N ASN A 65 30.87 -21.91 18.53
CA ASN A 65 31.93 -20.89 18.52
C ASN A 65 32.22 -20.37 17.09
N PHE A 66 32.06 -21.21 16.06
CA PHE A 66 32.19 -20.77 14.67
C PHE A 66 30.98 -19.93 14.20
N ILE A 67 29.78 -20.22 14.70
CA ILE A 67 28.58 -19.40 14.44
C ILE A 67 28.67 -18.05 15.16
N SER A 68 29.27 -17.98 16.36
CA SER A 68 29.54 -16.70 17.04
C SER A 68 30.61 -15.85 16.34
N ASP A 69 31.58 -16.49 15.68
CA ASP A 69 32.69 -15.78 15.02
C ASP A 69 32.36 -15.31 13.58
N VAL A 70 31.26 -15.75 12.97
CA VAL A 70 30.86 -15.40 11.60
C VAL A 70 29.62 -14.49 11.54
N ASN A 71 28.99 -14.18 12.68
CA ASN A 71 27.92 -13.18 12.76
C ASN A 71 28.05 -12.33 14.04
N PRO A 72 28.48 -11.05 13.95
CA PRO A 72 28.59 -10.18 15.13
C PRO A 72 27.24 -9.86 15.80
N LEU A 73 26.12 -10.30 15.20
CA LEU A 73 24.77 -10.22 15.78
C LEU A 73 24.41 -11.44 16.68
N ALA A 74 25.32 -12.41 16.84
CA ALA A 74 25.12 -13.52 17.77
C ALA A 74 25.46 -13.11 19.22
N SER A 75 24.43 -13.17 20.08
CA SER A 75 24.44 -13.07 21.55
C SER A 75 24.34 -11.68 22.19
N VAL A 76 23.15 -11.07 22.08
CA VAL A 76 22.56 -10.32 23.22
C VAL A 76 22.20 -11.31 24.34
N PHE A 77 21.67 -12.46 23.93
CA PHE A 77 21.24 -13.56 24.77
C PHE A 77 22.32 -14.65 24.77
N LYS A 78 22.85 -14.98 25.94
CA LYS A 78 24.05 -15.81 26.15
C LYS A 78 23.74 -17.31 26.26
N SER A 79 22.46 -17.68 26.36
CA SER A 79 21.99 -19.07 26.45
C SER A 79 20.81 -19.32 25.50
N PRO A 80 20.63 -20.55 24.96
CA PRO A 80 19.37 -20.98 24.35
C PRO A 80 18.14 -20.87 25.28
N ASP A 81 18.36 -20.73 26.59
CA ASP A 81 17.31 -20.58 27.62
C ASP A 81 16.90 -19.12 27.87
N ASP A 82 17.56 -18.14 27.26
CA ASP A 82 17.24 -16.72 27.45
C ASP A 82 15.96 -16.36 26.67
N LYS A 83 14.83 -16.31 27.38
CA LYS A 83 13.52 -15.98 26.78
C LYS A 83 13.43 -14.49 26.46
N LEU A 84 13.09 -14.15 25.21
CA LEU A 84 12.69 -12.81 24.81
C LEU A 84 11.27 -12.85 24.26
N HIS A 85 10.37 -12.11 24.89
CA HIS A 85 8.99 -12.00 24.42
C HIS A 85 8.74 -10.71 23.65
N VAL A 86 7.97 -10.78 22.57
CA VAL A 86 7.53 -9.59 21.83
C VAL A 86 6.00 -9.48 21.88
N HIS A 87 5.51 -8.40 22.46
CA HIS A 87 4.09 -8.06 22.48
C HIS A 87 3.77 -6.98 21.44
N PHE A 88 2.75 -7.21 20.61
CA PHE A 88 2.27 -6.25 19.64
C PHE A 88 1.02 -5.51 20.15
N GLY A 89 1.14 -4.19 20.32
CA GLY A 89 0.03 -3.31 20.68
C GLY A 89 0.19 -2.62 22.04
N ALA A 90 0.62 -1.37 22.03
CA ALA A 90 0.70 -0.51 23.23
C ALA A 90 -0.63 0.21 23.54
N GLY A 91 -1.76 -0.47 23.29
CA GLY A 91 -3.10 0.10 23.46
C GLY A 91 -3.64 -0.06 24.88
N ARG A 92 -4.93 0.30 25.04
CA ARG A 92 -5.67 0.16 26.31
C ARG A 92 -5.57 -1.23 26.93
N LEU A 93 -5.82 -2.28 26.14
CA LEU A 93 -5.77 -3.67 26.63
C LEU A 93 -4.33 -4.19 26.77
N GLY A 94 -3.45 -3.81 25.84
CA GLY A 94 -2.02 -4.18 25.89
C GLY A 94 -1.38 -3.69 27.18
N PHE A 95 -1.55 -2.42 27.55
CA PHE A 95 -1.06 -1.90 28.83
C PHE A 95 -1.95 -2.23 30.02
N GLY A 96 -3.26 -2.24 29.85
CA GLY A 96 -4.20 -2.44 30.94
C GLY A 96 -4.33 -3.89 31.42
N LEU A 97 -3.88 -4.88 30.65
CA LEU A 97 -4.01 -6.30 31.03
C LEU A 97 -2.78 -7.13 30.69
N VAL A 98 -2.25 -7.00 29.46
CA VAL A 98 -1.15 -7.87 29.00
C VAL A 98 0.18 -7.47 29.63
N LEU A 99 0.51 -6.18 29.71
CA LEU A 99 1.73 -5.67 30.35
C LEU A 99 1.93 -6.21 31.77
N PRO A 100 0.96 -6.10 32.71
CA PRO A 100 1.20 -6.63 34.05
C PRO A 100 1.40 -8.17 34.04
N ALA A 101 0.87 -8.90 33.03
CA ALA A 101 1.09 -10.34 32.88
C ALA A 101 2.53 -10.65 32.43
N LEU A 102 3.04 -9.84 31.49
CA LEU A 102 4.43 -9.88 31.06
C LEU A 102 5.37 -9.57 32.22
N GLU A 103 5.05 -8.54 33.00
CA GLU A 103 5.86 -8.14 34.16
C GLU A 103 5.90 -9.23 35.25
N SER A 104 4.79 -9.95 35.44
CA SER A 104 4.68 -11.06 36.37
C SER A 104 5.50 -12.29 35.95
N SER A 105 5.76 -12.46 34.64
CA SER A 105 6.62 -13.56 34.15
C SER A 105 8.08 -13.40 34.55
N GLY A 106 8.51 -12.15 34.79
CA GLY A 106 9.90 -11.80 35.10
C GLY A 106 10.86 -11.87 33.90
N SER A 107 10.42 -12.32 32.72
CA SER A 107 11.24 -12.40 31.51
C SER A 107 11.39 -11.03 30.83
N PRO A 108 12.48 -10.78 30.08
CA PRO A 108 12.60 -9.63 29.19
C PRO A 108 11.49 -9.61 28.13
N TYR A 109 10.92 -8.42 27.87
CA TYR A 109 9.88 -8.27 26.87
C TYR A 109 9.95 -6.93 26.14
N VAL A 110 9.53 -6.91 24.88
CA VAL A 110 9.41 -5.71 24.05
C VAL A 110 7.95 -5.50 23.67
N ILE A 111 7.40 -4.33 23.99
CA ILE A 111 6.09 -3.91 23.50
C ILE A 111 6.31 -3.06 22.24
N MET A 112 5.86 -3.58 21.10
CA MET A 112 5.95 -2.92 19.81
C MET A 112 4.67 -2.18 19.48
N ASN A 113 4.80 -0.96 18.98
CA ASN A 113 3.67 -0.19 18.46
C ASN A 113 4.13 0.78 17.37
N ARG A 114 3.27 1.06 16.38
CA ARG A 114 3.59 2.08 15.37
C ARG A 114 3.76 3.46 16.02
N PRO A 115 4.65 4.32 15.49
CA PRO A 115 4.67 5.74 15.81
C PRO A 115 3.31 6.38 15.52
N SER A 116 2.88 7.30 16.36
CA SER A 116 1.64 8.07 16.16
C SER A 116 1.67 9.35 16.98
N LYS A 117 0.72 10.25 16.70
CA LYS A 117 0.58 11.53 17.42
C LYS A 117 0.49 11.38 18.94
N VAL A 118 -0.12 10.28 19.41
CA VAL A 118 -0.27 9.98 20.84
C VAL A 118 1.10 9.77 21.52
N TRP A 119 2.08 9.26 20.77
CA TRP A 119 3.42 8.95 21.30
C TRP A 119 4.42 10.10 21.16
N HIS A 120 4.05 11.22 20.53
CA HIS A 120 4.96 12.34 20.30
C HIS A 120 5.67 12.86 21.56
N PRO A 121 4.99 13.02 22.73
CA PRO A 121 5.68 13.46 23.95
C PRO A 121 6.80 12.50 24.38
N ILE A 122 6.56 11.19 24.25
CA ILE A 122 7.55 10.15 24.59
C ILE A 122 8.72 10.17 23.60
N ILE A 123 8.43 10.29 22.30
CA ILE A 123 9.47 10.35 21.26
C ILE A 123 10.35 11.59 21.46
N ALA A 124 9.75 12.76 21.67
CA ALA A 124 10.48 14.01 21.87
C ALA A 124 11.37 13.96 23.14
N GLY A 125 10.84 13.42 24.25
CA GLY A 125 11.64 13.29 25.48
C GLY A 125 12.81 12.32 25.34
N GLU A 126 12.67 11.27 24.53
CA GLU A 126 13.75 10.30 24.24
C GLU A 126 14.85 10.93 23.39
N GLU A 127 14.49 11.74 22.37
CA GLU A 127 15.46 12.49 21.55
C GLU A 127 16.30 13.47 22.39
N GLU A 128 15.75 14.02 23.48
CA GLU A 128 16.47 14.92 24.39
C GLU A 128 17.35 14.15 25.39
N THR A 129 16.79 13.11 26.02
CA THR A 129 17.47 12.30 27.04
C THR A 129 16.91 10.89 27.05
N GLN A 130 17.77 9.88 27.03
CA GLN A 130 17.34 8.50 27.21
C GLN A 130 16.47 8.37 28.46
N GLN A 131 15.21 8.00 28.24
CA GLN A 131 14.20 8.00 29.29
C GLN A 131 13.54 6.64 29.49
N HIS A 132 12.81 6.57 30.59
CA HIS A 132 11.93 5.46 30.88
C HIS A 132 10.52 5.99 31.13
N VAL A 133 9.54 5.24 30.67
CA VAL A 133 8.13 5.60 30.76
C VAL A 133 7.45 4.75 31.82
N ALA A 134 6.84 5.39 32.82
CA ALA A 134 6.00 4.71 33.77
C ALA A 134 4.61 4.44 33.17
N VAL A 135 4.15 3.20 33.19
CA VAL A 135 2.76 2.86 32.85
C VAL A 135 1.99 2.69 34.16
N LYS A 136 0.92 3.48 34.33
CA LYS A 136 0.06 3.43 35.52
C LYS A 136 -1.35 3.01 35.16
N ILE A 137 -1.85 1.96 35.80
CA ILE A 137 -3.26 1.56 35.71
C ILE A 137 -3.98 2.10 36.95
N ASN A 138 -5.00 2.93 36.77
CA ASN A 138 -5.74 3.57 37.86
C ASN A 138 -4.84 4.30 38.89
N GLY A 139 -3.72 4.88 38.42
CA GLY A 139 -2.75 5.59 39.25
C GLY A 139 -1.68 4.70 39.91
N GLU A 140 -1.77 3.38 39.79
CA GLU A 140 -0.79 2.43 40.32
C GLU A 140 0.20 1.99 39.24
N CYS A 141 1.50 1.96 39.57
CA CYS A 141 2.55 1.58 38.61
C CYS A 141 2.44 0.10 38.24
N SER A 142 2.26 -0.20 36.96
CA SER A 142 2.05 -1.56 36.45
C SER A 142 3.25 -2.12 35.70
N CYS A 143 4.28 -1.30 35.48
CA CYS A 143 5.60 -1.75 35.06
C CYS A 143 6.60 -1.64 36.23
N GLY A 144 7.68 -2.43 36.19
CA GLY A 144 8.72 -2.47 37.23
C GLY A 144 9.31 -1.09 37.55
N GLY A 145 9.97 -0.96 38.70
CA GLY A 145 10.32 0.33 39.33
C GLY A 145 11.21 1.31 38.53
N ARG A 146 11.67 0.96 37.32
CA ARG A 146 12.35 1.87 36.40
C ARG A 146 11.52 2.33 35.21
N GLY A 147 10.34 1.76 34.94
CA GLY A 147 9.54 2.05 33.74
C GLY A 147 10.03 1.29 32.49
N LEU A 148 9.28 1.41 31.40
CA LEU A 148 9.62 0.86 30.09
C LEU A 148 10.73 1.69 29.45
N HIS A 149 11.81 1.03 29.00
CA HIS A 149 12.88 1.68 28.25
C HIS A 149 12.41 1.98 26.82
N VAL A 150 12.50 3.23 26.39
CA VAL A 150 11.98 3.66 25.07
C VAL A 150 13.01 3.40 23.99
N ILE A 151 12.54 2.89 22.84
CA ILE A 151 13.35 2.74 21.63
C ILE A 151 12.56 3.33 20.46
N THR A 152 13.15 4.32 19.79
CA THR A 152 12.60 4.96 18.58
C THR A 152 13.28 4.45 17.32
N GLU A 153 12.72 4.77 16.16
CA GLU A 153 13.40 4.44 14.89
C GLU A 153 14.70 5.22 14.69
N ALA A 154 14.83 6.42 15.27
CA ALA A 154 16.06 7.20 15.21
C ALA A 154 17.19 6.47 15.97
N ASP A 155 16.88 5.90 17.14
CA ASP A 155 17.83 5.12 17.94
C ASP A 155 18.33 3.91 17.15
N ILE A 156 17.40 3.16 16.54
CA ILE A 156 17.73 1.98 15.72
C ILE A 156 18.65 2.37 14.56
N ARG A 157 18.33 3.44 13.83
CA ARG A 157 19.10 3.90 12.66
C ARG A 157 20.47 4.49 13.04
N SER A 158 20.60 4.99 14.27
CA SER A 158 21.86 5.59 14.75
C SER A 158 22.94 4.55 15.11
N ARG A 159 22.58 3.26 15.15
CA ARG A 159 23.45 2.17 15.60
C ARG A 159 23.76 1.18 14.47
N GLU A 160 25.00 0.71 14.43
CA GLU A 160 25.42 -0.35 13.50
C GLU A 160 24.78 -1.72 13.81
N ASP A 161 24.59 -2.03 15.10
CA ASP A 161 23.95 -3.26 15.59
C ASP A 161 22.41 -3.16 15.66
N GLY A 162 21.85 -2.05 15.18
CA GLY A 162 20.42 -1.82 15.02
C GLY A 162 19.60 -2.04 16.30
N VAL A 163 18.40 -2.62 16.12
CA VAL A 163 17.42 -2.80 17.21
C VAL A 163 17.93 -3.72 18.33
N LEU A 164 18.72 -4.74 17.99
CA LEU A 164 19.29 -5.66 18.98
C LEU A 164 20.33 -4.95 19.86
N GLY A 165 21.08 -4.01 19.29
CA GLY A 165 21.99 -3.13 20.03
C GLY A 165 21.29 -2.28 21.07
N CYS A 166 20.18 -1.62 20.69
CA CYS A 166 19.35 -0.84 21.62
C CYS A 166 18.86 -1.69 22.80
N ILE A 167 18.35 -2.90 22.50
CA ILE A 167 17.83 -3.81 23.53
C ILE A 167 18.94 -4.27 24.47
N LYS A 168 20.10 -4.68 23.92
CA LYS A 168 21.26 -5.10 24.71
C LYS A 168 21.72 -4.03 25.68
N GLU A 169 21.84 -2.80 25.20
CA GLU A 169 22.23 -1.67 26.05
C GLU A 169 21.24 -1.43 27.18
N GLY A 170 19.93 -1.48 26.88
CA GLY A 170 18.90 -1.36 27.91
C GLY A 170 18.97 -2.49 28.94
N LEU A 171 19.16 -3.75 28.50
CA LEU A 171 19.34 -4.90 29.38
C LEU A 171 20.58 -4.77 30.28
N ASP A 172 21.70 -4.32 29.72
CA ASP A 172 22.95 -4.07 30.46
C ASP A 172 22.78 -2.95 31.50
N LYS A 173 21.95 -1.94 31.18
CA LYS A 173 21.53 -0.90 32.13
C LYS A 173 20.46 -1.40 33.12
N GLY A 174 19.98 -2.63 32.97
CA GLY A 174 19.04 -3.31 33.85
C GLY A 174 17.58 -2.98 33.60
N ALA A 175 17.22 -2.58 32.38
CA ALA A 175 15.85 -2.60 31.89
C ALA A 175 15.37 -4.04 31.72
N ARG A 176 14.05 -4.24 31.85
CA ARG A 176 13.38 -5.53 31.61
C ARG A 176 12.30 -5.41 30.54
N GLY A 177 11.53 -4.32 30.60
CA GLY A 177 10.51 -3.99 29.63
C GLY A 177 10.94 -2.86 28.71
N PHE A 178 10.58 -2.98 27.44
CA PHE A 178 10.88 -2.00 26.40
C PHE A 178 9.59 -1.52 25.73
N LEU A 179 9.52 -0.23 25.38
CA LEU A 179 8.52 0.33 24.50
C LEU A 179 9.21 0.69 23.18
N LEU A 180 9.05 -0.16 22.17
CA LEU A 180 9.60 0.04 20.84
C LEU A 180 8.55 0.68 19.93
N LEU A 181 8.79 1.93 19.56
CA LEU A 181 7.89 2.71 18.70
C LEU A 181 8.28 2.54 17.23
N SER A 182 8.13 1.33 16.71
CA SER A 182 8.20 1.02 15.29
C SER A 182 7.43 -0.26 14.98
N MET A 183 6.87 -0.33 13.77
CA MET A 183 6.33 -1.54 13.14
C MET A 183 6.90 -1.67 11.72
N ASP A 184 8.02 -1.00 11.44
CA ASP A 184 8.74 -1.11 10.17
C ASP A 184 9.39 -2.50 10.09
N VAL A 185 9.12 -3.20 9.00
CA VAL A 185 9.50 -4.60 8.85
C VAL A 185 11.01 -4.75 8.79
N ASP A 186 11.71 -3.86 8.09
CA ASP A 186 13.15 -3.96 7.87
C ASP A 186 13.91 -3.60 9.15
N LEU A 187 13.48 -2.56 9.88
CA LEU A 187 14.11 -2.17 11.14
C LEU A 187 13.94 -3.21 12.26
N THR A 188 12.83 -3.96 12.24
CA THR A 188 12.45 -4.85 13.35
C THR A 188 12.68 -6.33 13.06
N ALA A 189 12.99 -6.72 11.83
CA ALA A 189 13.28 -8.11 11.45
C ALA A 189 14.34 -8.81 12.35
N PRO A 190 15.45 -8.16 12.76
CA PRO A 190 16.41 -8.79 13.68
C PRO A 190 15.82 -9.10 15.06
N LEU A 191 14.92 -8.27 15.57
CA LEU A 191 14.21 -8.51 16.83
C LEU A 191 13.22 -9.67 16.68
N VAL A 192 12.37 -9.60 15.64
CA VAL A 192 11.34 -10.61 15.40
C VAL A 192 11.93 -12.01 15.21
N SER A 193 13.08 -12.11 14.53
CA SER A 193 13.78 -13.39 14.33
C SER A 193 14.44 -13.97 15.59
N GLN A 194 14.71 -13.15 16.62
CA GLN A 194 15.32 -13.58 17.88
C GLN A 194 14.29 -13.82 18.99
N ALA A 195 13.06 -13.34 18.82
CA ALA A 195 12.00 -13.53 19.80
C ALA A 195 11.63 -15.01 19.93
N THR A 196 11.50 -15.50 21.16
CA THR A 196 11.15 -16.91 21.43
C THR A 196 9.63 -17.11 21.48
N SER A 197 8.90 -16.05 21.83
CA SER A 197 7.44 -16.07 21.87
C SER A 197 6.88 -14.68 21.59
N PHE A 198 5.61 -14.64 21.20
CA PHE A 198 4.91 -13.44 20.83
C PHE A 198 3.56 -13.34 21.55
N SER A 199 3.02 -12.14 21.71
CA SER A 199 1.61 -11.93 22.04
C SER A 199 1.06 -10.70 21.33
N CYS A 200 -0.26 -10.56 21.23
CA CYS A 200 -0.84 -9.37 20.58
C CYS A 200 -2.17 -8.92 21.19
N ALA A 201 -2.39 -7.60 21.17
CA ALA A 201 -3.63 -6.91 21.52
C ALA A 201 -3.82 -5.66 20.64
N LEU A 202 -4.02 -5.88 19.33
CA LEU A 202 -4.11 -4.88 18.26
C LEU A 202 -5.55 -4.59 17.83
N GLY A 203 -6.51 -5.45 18.19
CA GLY A 203 -7.91 -5.31 17.78
C GLY A 203 -8.05 -5.41 16.26
N PRO A 204 -8.77 -4.48 15.58
CA PRO A 204 -8.98 -4.53 14.13
C PRO A 204 -7.69 -4.50 13.29
N ALA A 205 -6.54 -4.17 13.88
CA ALA A 205 -5.26 -4.09 13.19
C ALA A 205 -4.43 -5.39 13.28
N VAL A 206 -4.99 -6.49 13.79
CA VAL A 206 -4.24 -7.75 13.98
C VAL A 206 -3.64 -8.31 12.68
N ASP A 207 -4.31 -8.08 11.54
CA ASP A 207 -3.83 -8.54 10.22
C ASP A 207 -2.46 -7.95 9.82
N VAL A 208 -2.06 -6.82 10.41
CA VAL A 208 -0.72 -6.22 10.19
C VAL A 208 0.40 -7.19 10.60
N LEU A 209 0.14 -8.09 11.55
CA LEU A 209 1.12 -9.08 11.99
C LEU A 209 1.52 -10.07 10.90
N VAL A 210 0.64 -10.34 9.93
CA VAL A 210 0.98 -11.21 8.81
C VAL A 210 2.22 -10.67 8.09
N ASN A 211 2.27 -9.37 7.81
CA ASN A 211 3.40 -8.76 7.10
C ASN A 211 4.71 -8.81 7.89
N LEU A 212 4.64 -8.68 9.22
CA LEU A 212 5.81 -8.71 10.09
C LEU A 212 6.36 -10.13 10.29
N LEU A 213 5.47 -11.10 10.44
CA LEU A 213 5.83 -12.45 10.86
C LEU A 213 5.99 -13.42 9.68
N VAL A 214 5.46 -13.09 8.49
CA VAL A 214 5.62 -13.94 7.29
C VAL A 214 7.08 -14.08 6.85
N GLN A 215 7.95 -13.15 7.24
CA GLN A 215 9.37 -13.20 6.92
C GLN A 215 10.14 -14.26 7.73
N LEU A 216 9.55 -14.80 8.81
CA LEU A 216 10.17 -15.87 9.57
C LEU A 216 10.36 -17.13 8.70
N PRO A 217 11.43 -17.90 8.93
CA PRO A 217 11.62 -19.17 8.25
C PRO A 217 10.49 -20.14 8.60
N ASP A 218 10.23 -21.10 7.71
CA ASP A 218 9.33 -22.19 8.05
C ASP A 218 9.99 -23.09 9.11
N CYS A 219 9.21 -23.52 10.10
CA CYS A 219 9.66 -24.32 11.23
C CYS A 219 8.82 -25.60 11.35
N GLU A 220 9.44 -26.67 11.86
CA GLU A 220 8.69 -27.88 12.25
C GLU A 220 7.74 -27.59 13.41
N ASP A 221 6.61 -28.31 13.46
CA ASP A 221 5.49 -28.04 14.37
C ASP A 221 5.92 -27.87 15.84
N GLU A 222 6.80 -28.74 16.34
CA GLU A 222 7.27 -28.76 17.74
C GLU A 222 8.21 -27.59 18.11
N ASN A 223 8.77 -26.88 17.12
CA ASN A 223 9.75 -25.80 17.30
C ASN A 223 9.22 -24.43 16.88
N ARG A 224 7.94 -24.31 16.49
CA ARG A 224 7.36 -23.02 16.11
C ARG A 224 7.28 -22.11 17.33
N PRO A 225 7.70 -20.84 17.22
CA PRO A 225 7.40 -19.84 18.23
C PRO A 225 5.89 -19.72 18.46
N VAL A 226 5.49 -19.52 19.71
CA VAL A 226 4.09 -19.38 20.09
C VAL A 226 3.67 -17.92 20.07
N LEU A 227 2.53 -17.61 19.43
CA LEU A 227 1.87 -16.29 19.48
C LEU A 227 0.59 -16.37 20.32
N TYR A 228 0.61 -15.81 21.53
CA TYR A 228 -0.55 -15.69 22.40
C TYR A 228 -1.45 -14.53 21.94
N ALA A 229 -2.52 -14.85 21.21
CA ALA A 229 -3.41 -13.86 20.62
C ALA A 229 -4.46 -13.38 21.63
N CYS A 230 -4.13 -12.32 22.38
CA CYS A 230 -4.99 -11.66 23.37
C CYS A 230 -6.02 -10.73 22.71
N GLU A 231 -6.82 -11.29 21.79
CA GLU A 231 -7.77 -10.55 20.96
C GLU A 231 -9.22 -10.84 21.32
N ASN A 232 -10.08 -9.83 21.16
CA ASN A 232 -11.52 -10.04 21.32
C ASN A 232 -12.18 -10.64 20.06
N ASP A 233 -11.59 -10.44 18.87
CA ASP A 233 -12.08 -10.98 17.61
C ASP A 233 -11.35 -12.28 17.24
N HIS A 234 -11.92 -13.41 17.62
CA HIS A 234 -11.35 -14.73 17.36
C HIS A 234 -11.39 -15.11 15.87
N SER A 235 -12.29 -14.50 15.07
CA SER A 235 -12.34 -14.78 13.63
C SER A 235 -11.12 -14.24 12.89
N SER A 236 -10.60 -13.08 13.33
CA SER A 236 -9.35 -12.52 12.82
C SER A 236 -8.13 -13.31 13.32
N VAL A 237 -8.20 -13.88 14.53
CA VAL A 237 -7.17 -14.82 15.03
C VAL A 237 -7.13 -16.10 14.19
N GLU A 238 -8.27 -16.66 13.77
CA GLU A 238 -8.31 -17.84 12.89
C GLU A 238 -7.65 -17.57 11.53
N LYS A 239 -7.87 -16.38 10.96
CA LYS A 239 -7.18 -15.97 9.72
C LYS A 239 -5.67 -15.87 9.92
N LEU A 240 -5.24 -15.31 11.05
CA LEU A 240 -3.83 -15.20 11.43
C LEU A 240 -3.20 -16.58 11.60
N GLN A 241 -3.88 -17.51 12.30
CA GLN A 241 -3.49 -18.91 12.42
C GLN A 241 -3.28 -19.54 11.05
N PHE A 242 -4.23 -19.36 10.13
CA PHE A 242 -4.11 -19.91 8.79
C PHE A 242 -2.95 -19.31 8.00
N ALA A 243 -2.77 -17.98 8.06
CA ALA A 243 -1.72 -17.27 7.32
C ALA A 243 -0.30 -17.62 7.78
N LEU A 244 -0.11 -17.85 9.08
CA LEU A 244 1.20 -18.06 9.70
C LEU A 244 1.48 -19.51 10.12
N ARG A 245 0.61 -20.47 9.79
CA ARG A 245 0.68 -21.88 10.25
C ARG A 245 2.02 -22.59 10.05
N THR A 246 2.82 -22.23 9.05
CA THR A 246 4.14 -22.88 8.82
C THR A 246 5.28 -22.22 9.60
N LYS A 247 4.99 -21.10 10.29
CA LYS A 247 6.00 -20.22 10.90
C LYS A 247 5.80 -20.06 12.39
N ILE A 248 4.55 -19.91 12.82
CA ILE A 248 4.16 -19.61 14.20
C ILE A 248 2.95 -20.46 14.59
N GLU A 249 2.93 -20.92 15.83
CA GLU A 249 1.73 -21.46 16.45
C GLU A 249 0.95 -20.33 17.12
N ALA A 250 -0.09 -19.82 16.46
CA ALA A 250 -0.94 -18.80 17.05
C ALA A 250 -2.00 -19.43 17.95
N VAL A 251 -1.95 -19.11 19.24
CA VAL A 251 -2.83 -19.65 20.28
C VAL A 251 -3.85 -18.60 20.69
N PRO A 252 -5.16 -18.84 20.51
CA PRO A 252 -6.18 -17.88 20.89
C PRO A 252 -6.24 -17.75 22.41
N CYS A 253 -6.24 -16.50 22.89
CA CYS A 253 -6.34 -16.19 24.31
C CYS A 253 -7.63 -15.42 24.58
N MET A 254 -8.43 -15.91 25.52
CA MET A 254 -9.60 -15.19 26.00
C MET A 254 -9.16 -14.15 27.04
N VAL A 255 -9.45 -12.88 26.78
CA VAL A 255 -9.08 -11.77 27.66
C VAL A 255 -10.29 -11.05 28.23
N ASP A 256 -10.37 -10.81 29.53
CA ASP A 256 -11.46 -10.05 30.16
C ASP A 256 -10.91 -8.93 31.03
N ARG A 257 -10.98 -7.69 30.56
CA ARG A 257 -10.82 -6.48 31.37
C ARG A 257 -11.36 -5.27 30.63
N ILE A 258 -12.15 -4.45 31.30
CA ILE A 258 -12.64 -3.19 30.75
C ILE A 258 -11.57 -2.12 30.96
N CYS A 259 -10.89 -1.73 29.88
CA CYS A 259 -9.98 -0.60 29.83
C CYS A 259 -10.64 0.55 29.05
N VAL A 260 -10.94 1.64 29.73
CA VAL A 260 -11.77 2.74 29.23
C VAL A 260 -10.92 3.70 28.40
N ASP A 261 -9.80 4.14 28.96
CA ASP A 261 -8.99 5.23 28.41
C ASP A 261 -7.47 4.97 28.54
N LEU A 262 -6.70 5.64 27.70
CA LEU A 262 -5.23 5.66 27.73
C LEU A 262 -4.75 7.07 27.37
N GLN A 263 -4.00 7.69 28.27
CA GLN A 263 -3.47 9.04 28.12
C GLN A 263 -1.95 9.03 28.32
N VAL A 264 -1.25 9.76 27.45
CA VAL A 264 0.19 9.99 27.56
C VAL A 264 0.38 11.38 28.16
N ALA A 265 1.18 11.48 29.23
CA ALA A 265 1.48 12.74 29.87
C ALA A 265 2.25 13.68 28.93
N GLU A 266 2.02 14.99 29.07
CA GLU A 266 2.66 16.00 28.21
C GLU A 266 4.19 16.00 28.34
N ASP A 267 4.73 15.59 29.49
CA ASP A 267 6.17 15.46 29.72
C ASP A 267 6.78 14.18 29.14
N GLY A 268 5.95 13.29 28.58
CA GLY A 268 6.38 12.03 27.97
C GLY A 268 6.86 10.97 28.96
N ARG A 269 6.71 11.16 30.27
CA ARG A 269 7.26 10.24 31.29
C ARG A 269 6.27 9.21 31.81
N GLU A 270 4.98 9.42 31.54
CA GLU A 270 3.91 8.59 32.08
C GLU A 270 2.85 8.27 31.03
N VAL A 271 2.38 7.01 31.05
CA VAL A 271 1.17 6.57 30.36
C VAL A 271 0.16 6.13 31.40
N ALA A 272 -0.94 6.84 31.50
CA ALA A 272 -2.05 6.52 32.39
C ALA A 272 -3.11 5.72 31.65
N VAL A 273 -3.47 4.56 32.18
CA VAL A 273 -4.57 3.70 31.71
C VAL A 273 -5.67 3.71 32.75
N THR A 274 -6.88 4.04 32.32
CA THR A 274 -8.07 3.95 33.17
C THR A 274 -8.77 2.62 32.90
N ALA A 275 -8.89 1.78 33.92
CA ALA A 275 -9.51 0.46 33.83
C ALA A 275 -10.49 0.22 34.99
N GLU A 276 -11.32 -0.81 34.86
CA GLU A 276 -12.19 -1.24 35.94
C GLU A 276 -11.41 -1.73 37.17
N GLY A 277 -12.08 -1.79 38.33
CA GLY A 277 -11.48 -2.31 39.57
C GLY A 277 -11.17 -3.81 39.52
N HIS A 278 -11.79 -4.55 38.59
CA HIS A 278 -11.42 -5.94 38.34
C HIS A 278 -10.04 -6.03 37.68
N GLU A 279 -9.16 -6.86 38.22
CA GLU A 279 -7.77 -7.04 37.73
C GLU A 279 -7.73 -7.63 36.32
N GLY A 280 -8.78 -8.35 35.94
CA GLY A 280 -8.97 -8.94 34.63
C GLY A 280 -8.66 -10.42 34.60
N SER A 281 -8.66 -11.01 33.39
CA SER A 281 -8.33 -12.42 33.17
C SER A 281 -7.73 -12.63 31.78
N ILE A 282 -6.72 -13.49 31.70
CA ILE A 282 -6.20 -14.06 30.45
C ILE A 282 -6.31 -15.58 30.55
N VAL A 283 -7.07 -16.21 29.67
CA VAL A 283 -7.18 -17.67 29.56
C VAL A 283 -6.57 -18.10 28.24
N VAL A 284 -5.50 -18.89 28.29
CA VAL A 284 -4.88 -19.48 27.09
C VAL A 284 -5.74 -20.67 26.66
N LEU A 285 -6.47 -20.55 25.55
CA LEU A 285 -7.55 -21.50 25.24
C LEU A 285 -7.04 -22.87 24.80
N ASN A 286 -5.88 -22.93 24.15
CA ASN A 286 -5.25 -24.19 23.74
C ASN A 286 -3.84 -24.24 24.30
N GLN A 287 -3.41 -25.41 24.79
CA GLN A 287 -2.01 -25.57 25.14
C GLN A 287 -1.16 -25.61 23.86
N PRO A 288 -0.03 -24.90 23.80
CA PRO A 288 0.87 -24.98 22.67
C PRO A 288 1.37 -26.42 22.45
N GLU A 289 1.55 -26.82 21.20
CA GLU A 289 2.09 -28.14 20.82
C GLU A 289 3.51 -28.34 21.38
N SER A 290 4.29 -27.26 21.50
CA SER A 290 5.62 -27.25 22.10
C SER A 290 5.63 -27.55 23.61
N GLY A 291 4.48 -27.45 24.28
CA GLY A 291 4.37 -27.51 25.73
C GLY A 291 4.85 -26.23 26.45
N GLU A 292 5.20 -25.17 25.71
CA GLU A 292 5.60 -23.89 26.31
C GLU A 292 4.47 -23.30 27.19
N GLY A 293 4.81 -22.94 28.43
CA GLY A 293 3.88 -22.34 29.39
C GLY A 293 2.94 -23.31 30.12
N ALA A 294 3.01 -24.62 29.86
CA ALA A 294 2.16 -25.63 30.51
C ALA A 294 2.31 -25.67 32.05
N ASP A 295 3.49 -25.37 32.58
CA ASP A 295 3.80 -25.34 34.03
C ASP A 295 3.79 -23.90 34.63
N GLY A 296 3.22 -22.92 33.94
CA GLY A 296 3.20 -21.52 34.39
C GLY A 296 4.50 -20.73 34.16
N ASP A 297 5.43 -21.29 33.40
CA ASP A 297 6.71 -20.67 32.98
C ASP A 297 6.60 -20.02 31.57
N GLY A 298 5.40 -19.55 31.22
CA GLY A 298 5.11 -18.86 29.95
C GLY A 298 5.41 -17.36 30.03
N PRO A 299 5.38 -16.65 28.89
CA PRO A 299 5.62 -15.19 28.87
C PRO A 299 4.48 -14.39 29.52
N LEU A 300 3.29 -14.98 29.65
CA LEU A 300 2.15 -14.42 30.37
C LEU A 300 2.00 -15.17 31.70
N ALA A 301 2.13 -14.47 32.82
CA ALA A 301 2.00 -15.06 34.15
C ALA A 301 1.24 -14.14 35.12
N GLY A 302 1.02 -14.60 36.35
CA GLY A 302 0.28 -13.89 37.40
C GLY A 302 -1.06 -14.54 37.72
N ASP A 303 -1.68 -14.10 38.81
CA ASP A 303 -2.87 -14.75 39.40
C ASP A 303 -4.10 -14.72 38.49
N TYR A 304 -4.14 -13.81 37.51
CA TYR A 304 -5.23 -13.66 36.54
C TYR A 304 -4.94 -14.33 35.19
N VAL A 305 -3.78 -14.97 35.02
CA VAL A 305 -3.47 -15.80 33.86
C VAL A 305 -3.79 -17.26 34.19
N SER A 306 -4.55 -17.93 33.33
CA SER A 306 -4.93 -19.32 33.51
C SER A 306 -4.69 -20.15 32.25
N ASN A 307 -4.16 -21.35 32.48
CA ASN A 307 -3.88 -22.33 31.43
C ASN A 307 -4.71 -23.58 31.76
N PRO A 308 -5.91 -23.73 31.15
CA PRO A 308 -6.77 -24.87 31.40
C PRO A 308 -6.06 -26.19 31.08
N GLU A 309 -6.33 -27.23 31.85
CA GLU A 309 -5.68 -28.54 31.70
C GLU A 309 -6.12 -29.29 30.44
N ASN A 310 -7.30 -28.98 29.90
CA ASN A 310 -7.88 -29.67 28.76
C ASN A 310 -8.87 -28.77 27.99
N GLU A 311 -9.14 -29.17 26.75
CA GLU A 311 -10.01 -28.44 25.81
C GLU A 311 -11.44 -28.19 26.34
N LYS A 312 -12.00 -29.11 27.15
CA LYS A 312 -13.36 -28.93 27.70
C LYS A 312 -13.41 -27.77 28.68
N ASP A 313 -12.38 -27.61 29.49
CA ASP A 313 -12.25 -26.54 30.48
C ASP A 313 -12.05 -25.19 29.77
N SER A 314 -11.21 -25.16 28.73
CA SER A 314 -11.04 -23.98 27.87
C SER A 314 -12.33 -23.55 27.19
N ARG A 315 -13.06 -24.50 26.59
CA ARG A 315 -14.33 -24.23 25.91
C ARG A 315 -15.36 -23.68 26.89
N TYR A 316 -15.40 -24.21 28.12
CA TYR A 316 -16.27 -23.70 29.18
C TYR A 316 -15.89 -22.26 29.58
N LEU A 317 -14.62 -21.96 29.84
CA LEU A 317 -14.19 -20.62 30.25
C LEU A 317 -14.45 -19.57 29.15
N TYR A 318 -14.16 -19.91 27.90
CA TYR A 318 -14.49 -19.09 26.74
C TYR A 318 -15.98 -18.81 26.67
N ARG A 319 -16.81 -19.87 26.76
CA ARG A 319 -18.26 -19.76 26.69
C ARG A 319 -18.84 -18.99 27.89
N LYS A 320 -18.26 -19.15 29.08
CA LYS A 320 -18.59 -18.39 30.29
C LYS A 320 -18.41 -16.90 30.05
N LYS A 321 -17.23 -16.44 29.59
CA LYS A 321 -17.03 -15.02 29.25
C LYS A 321 -18.02 -14.56 28.18
N LEU A 322 -18.22 -15.35 27.13
CA LEU A 322 -19.10 -14.96 26.03
C LEU A 322 -20.55 -14.74 26.50
N LEU A 323 -21.06 -15.56 27.42
CA LEU A 323 -22.41 -15.41 27.96
C LEU A 323 -22.44 -14.42 29.13
N THR A 324 -21.73 -14.71 30.23
CA THR A 324 -21.91 -13.98 31.50
C THR A 324 -21.24 -12.61 31.52
N VAL A 325 -20.27 -12.35 30.63
CA VAL A 325 -19.66 -11.02 30.48
C VAL A 325 -20.20 -10.34 29.23
N ASN A 326 -19.83 -10.82 28.03
CA ASN A 326 -20.22 -10.19 26.77
C ASN A 326 -21.74 -10.24 26.53
N GLY A 327 -22.39 -11.34 26.90
CA GLY A 327 -23.82 -11.53 26.77
C GLY A 327 -24.59 -10.65 27.74
N MET A 328 -24.21 -10.60 29.02
CA MET A 328 -24.82 -9.68 29.99
C MET A 328 -24.64 -8.21 29.62
N HIS A 329 -23.47 -7.82 29.13
CA HIS A 329 -23.27 -6.47 28.63
C HIS A 329 -24.21 -6.15 27.43
N THR A 330 -24.42 -7.15 26.56
CA THR A 330 -25.37 -7.05 25.44
C THR A 330 -26.82 -6.95 25.94
N VAL A 331 -27.21 -7.71 26.97
CA VAL A 331 -28.54 -7.65 27.61
C VAL A 331 -28.77 -6.25 28.18
N ILE A 332 -27.82 -5.70 28.95
CA ILE A 332 -27.91 -4.35 29.52
C ILE A 332 -28.04 -3.31 28.40
N ALA A 333 -27.26 -3.42 27.33
CA ALA A 333 -27.33 -2.50 26.20
C ALA A 333 -28.68 -2.56 25.46
N PHE A 334 -29.22 -3.75 25.20
CA PHE A 334 -30.56 -3.87 24.61
C PHE A 334 -31.64 -3.37 25.54
N ARG A 335 -31.59 -3.70 26.83
CA ARG A 335 -32.55 -3.22 27.82
C ARG A 335 -32.54 -1.68 27.92
N THR A 336 -31.36 -1.07 27.86
CA THR A 336 -31.17 0.38 27.78
C THR A 336 -31.83 0.96 26.52
N LEU A 337 -31.54 0.39 25.33
CA LEU A 337 -32.13 0.84 24.06
C LEU A 337 -33.66 0.74 24.06
N CYS A 338 -34.19 -0.40 24.50
CA CYS A 338 -35.62 -0.66 24.53
C CYS A 338 -36.33 0.27 25.53
N SER A 339 -35.73 0.51 26.71
CA SER A 339 -36.26 1.48 27.68
C SER A 339 -36.25 2.91 27.13
N TYR A 340 -35.19 3.31 26.44
CA TYR A 340 -35.14 4.60 25.77
C TYR A 340 -36.25 4.73 24.72
N ALA A 341 -36.43 3.73 23.86
CA ALA A 341 -37.47 3.73 22.84
C ALA A 341 -38.89 3.82 23.41
N GLN A 342 -39.17 3.11 24.51
CA GLN A 342 -40.47 3.14 25.19
C GLN A 342 -40.83 4.54 25.72
N ASN A 343 -39.82 5.33 26.12
CA ASN A 343 -40.01 6.70 26.60
C ASN A 343 -40.16 7.74 25.48
N GLN A 344 -40.06 7.34 24.21
CA GLN A 344 -40.09 8.24 23.05
C GLN A 344 -41.40 8.10 22.27
N ARG A 345 -42.02 9.22 21.94
CA ARG A 345 -43.27 9.24 21.18
C ARG A 345 -42.99 8.94 19.70
N ASN A 346 -43.65 7.93 19.14
CA ASN A 346 -43.47 7.49 17.74
C ASN A 346 -42.02 7.11 17.39
N PHE A 347 -41.30 6.47 18.32
CA PHE A 347 -39.92 6.09 18.09
C PHE A 347 -39.78 5.10 16.93
N GLN A 348 -38.80 5.34 16.07
CA GLN A 348 -38.34 4.39 15.06
C GLN A 348 -36.84 4.13 15.28
N PRO A 349 -36.40 2.87 15.34
CA PRO A 349 -34.98 2.56 15.47
C PRO A 349 -34.18 3.18 14.31
N PRO A 350 -33.11 3.93 14.60
CA PRO A 350 -32.23 4.47 13.59
C PRO A 350 -31.33 3.39 12.98
N GLU A 351 -30.81 3.64 11.77
CA GLU A 351 -29.84 2.74 11.09
C GLU A 351 -28.52 2.61 11.86
N LYS A 352 -28.07 3.68 12.49
CA LYS A 352 -26.88 3.67 13.37
C LYS A 352 -27.32 3.52 14.81
N CYS A 353 -26.66 2.62 15.54
CA CYS A 353 -26.89 2.45 16.97
C CYS A 353 -26.70 3.78 17.70
N LEU A 354 -27.70 4.16 18.51
CA LEU A 354 -27.63 5.34 19.37
C LEU A 354 -26.51 5.17 20.40
N ALA A 355 -25.88 6.27 20.79
CA ALA A 355 -24.89 6.33 21.88
C ALA A 355 -25.58 6.80 23.16
N ILE A 356 -26.25 5.88 23.84
CA ILE A 356 -26.97 6.15 25.09
C ILE A 356 -26.15 5.54 26.24
N PRO A 357 -25.93 6.27 27.34
CA PRO A 357 -25.30 5.72 28.54
C PRO A 357 -26.03 4.45 29.00
N LEU A 358 -25.29 3.39 29.29
CA LEU A 358 -25.88 2.17 29.82
C LEU A 358 -26.53 2.40 31.18
N LEU A 359 -27.52 1.56 31.51
CA LEU A 359 -28.10 1.53 32.85
C LEU A 359 -27.00 1.37 33.90
N SER A 360 -27.06 2.22 34.91
CA SER A 360 -26.16 2.29 36.07
C SER A 360 -26.97 2.05 37.35
N ASP A 361 -26.29 1.91 38.50
CA ASP A 361 -26.97 1.76 39.79
C ASP A 361 -27.92 2.92 40.13
N GLU A 362 -27.67 4.11 39.57
CA GLU A 362 -28.50 5.30 39.79
C GLU A 362 -29.72 5.37 38.86
N THR A 363 -29.67 4.69 37.71
CA THR A 363 -30.67 4.84 36.63
C THR A 363 -31.54 3.60 36.43
N ILE A 364 -31.10 2.45 36.91
CA ILE A 364 -31.83 1.18 36.79
C ILE A 364 -33.03 1.11 37.76
N THR A 365 -34.17 0.60 37.26
CA THR A 365 -35.33 0.29 38.12
C THR A 365 -35.23 -1.11 38.75
N GLU A 366 -35.96 -1.37 39.84
CA GLU A 366 -36.01 -2.71 40.46
C GLU A 366 -36.54 -3.79 39.50
N GLU A 367 -37.49 -3.42 38.63
CA GLU A 367 -38.00 -4.30 37.57
C GLU A 367 -36.90 -4.65 36.57
N GLN A 368 -36.16 -3.66 36.07
CA GLN A 368 -35.03 -3.87 35.15
C GLN A 368 -33.90 -4.66 35.81
N ARG A 369 -33.62 -4.43 37.10
CA ARG A 369 -32.63 -5.19 37.87
C ARG A 369 -33.02 -6.66 37.96
N THR A 370 -34.32 -6.93 38.17
CA THR A 370 -34.87 -8.30 38.17
C THR A 370 -34.79 -8.93 36.78
N GLU A 371 -35.15 -8.20 35.70
CA GLU A 371 -35.01 -8.70 34.32
C GLU A 371 -33.57 -9.08 33.99
N ILE A 372 -32.60 -8.20 34.30
CA ILE A 372 -31.18 -8.43 34.06
C ILE A 372 -30.66 -9.62 34.89
N TRP A 373 -31.08 -9.74 36.15
CA TRP A 373 -30.76 -10.91 36.98
C TRP A 373 -31.28 -12.21 36.36
N THR A 374 -32.53 -12.23 35.91
CA THR A 374 -33.17 -13.37 35.24
C THR A 374 -32.38 -13.81 33.99
N TRP A 375 -31.93 -12.85 33.18
CA TRP A 375 -31.07 -13.12 32.02
C TRP A 375 -29.72 -13.74 32.41
N GLY A 376 -29.10 -13.25 33.48
CA GLY A 376 -27.84 -13.81 33.98
C GLY A 376 -27.99 -15.26 34.46
N VAL A 377 -29.08 -15.57 35.17
CA VAL A 377 -29.37 -16.95 35.63
C VAL A 377 -29.68 -17.86 34.44
N ALA A 378 -30.43 -17.37 33.45
CA ALA A 378 -30.68 -18.11 32.21
C ALA A 378 -29.38 -18.48 31.49
N GLN A 379 -28.41 -17.57 31.42
CA GLN A 379 -27.10 -17.85 30.83
C GLN A 379 -26.29 -18.88 31.64
N LEU A 380 -26.37 -18.87 32.97
CA LEU A 380 -25.78 -19.91 33.81
C LEU A 380 -26.41 -21.28 33.55
N LEU A 381 -27.73 -21.36 33.37
CA LEU A 381 -28.42 -22.59 32.98
C LEU A 381 -27.95 -23.10 31.61
N VAL A 382 -27.77 -22.21 30.62
CA VAL A 382 -27.20 -22.58 29.32
C VAL A 382 -25.79 -23.14 29.47
N LEU A 383 -24.95 -22.54 30.32
CA LEU A 383 -23.61 -23.08 30.58
C LEU A 383 -23.64 -24.48 31.22
N MET A 384 -24.54 -24.70 32.18
CA MET A 384 -24.74 -26.02 32.80
C MET A 384 -25.18 -27.06 31.78
N TRP A 385 -26.06 -26.68 30.86
CA TRP A 385 -26.53 -27.53 29.77
C TRP A 385 -25.44 -27.87 28.75
N GLU A 386 -24.67 -26.87 28.30
CA GLU A 386 -23.64 -27.05 27.28
C GLU A 386 -22.39 -27.79 27.77
N HIS A 387 -22.00 -27.61 29.04
CA HIS A 387 -20.70 -28.08 29.55
C HIS A 387 -20.77 -29.14 30.65
N GLY A 388 -21.93 -29.29 31.29
CA GLY A 388 -22.15 -30.22 32.38
C GLY A 388 -21.45 -29.81 33.69
N LEU A 389 -21.99 -30.32 34.79
CA LEU A 389 -21.56 -29.96 36.15
C LEU A 389 -20.12 -30.38 36.45
N THR A 390 -19.68 -31.55 35.97
CA THR A 390 -18.34 -32.07 36.24
C THR A 390 -17.23 -31.16 35.74
N THR A 391 -17.44 -30.50 34.59
CA THR A 391 -16.49 -29.53 34.03
C THR A 391 -16.47 -28.28 34.89
N MET A 392 -17.65 -27.76 35.22
CA MET A 392 -17.79 -26.53 36.00
C MET A 392 -17.26 -26.66 37.42
N THR A 393 -17.53 -27.77 38.12
CA THR A 393 -17.02 -28.02 39.47
C THR A 393 -15.50 -28.11 39.46
N ARG A 394 -14.91 -28.85 38.51
CA ARG A 394 -13.45 -28.97 38.36
C ARG A 394 -12.79 -27.61 38.12
N VAL A 395 -13.27 -26.84 37.14
CA VAL A 395 -12.68 -25.54 36.78
C VAL A 395 -12.69 -24.56 37.94
N HIS A 396 -13.74 -24.59 38.79
CA HIS A 396 -13.86 -23.69 39.93
C HIS A 396 -13.38 -24.29 41.26
N GLY A 397 -12.75 -25.47 41.23
CA GLY A 397 -12.26 -26.16 42.42
C GLY A 397 -13.34 -26.41 43.47
N LYS A 398 -14.54 -26.81 43.05
CA LYS A 398 -15.68 -27.16 43.92
C LYS A 398 -15.87 -28.66 43.97
N ASP A 399 -16.24 -29.17 45.15
CA ASP A 399 -16.37 -30.62 45.35
C ASP A 399 -17.78 -31.13 45.01
N SER A 400 -18.79 -30.26 45.00
CA SER A 400 -20.17 -30.65 44.74
C SER A 400 -21.02 -29.56 44.06
N PRO A 401 -22.17 -29.92 43.44
CA PRO A 401 -23.11 -28.94 42.89
C PRO A 401 -23.66 -27.97 43.93
N GLU A 402 -23.80 -28.39 45.19
CA GLU A 402 -24.28 -27.56 46.31
C GLU A 402 -23.29 -26.44 46.66
N GLU A 403 -21.99 -26.62 46.41
CA GLU A 403 -20.99 -25.56 46.54
C GLU A 403 -20.87 -24.71 45.28
N LEU A 404 -21.10 -25.33 44.11
CA LEU A 404 -20.99 -24.66 42.82
C LEU A 404 -22.11 -23.63 42.60
N VAL A 405 -23.36 -23.97 42.92
CA VAL A 405 -24.52 -23.10 42.65
C VAL A 405 -24.40 -21.75 43.36
N PRO A 406 -24.18 -21.66 44.69
CA PRO A 406 -23.98 -20.38 45.37
C PRO A 406 -22.81 -19.58 44.80
N PHE A 407 -21.72 -20.28 44.45
CA PHE A 407 -20.54 -19.64 43.85
C PHE A 407 -20.84 -19.01 42.49
N LEU A 408 -21.59 -19.69 41.61
CA LEU A 408 -21.95 -19.15 40.30
C LEU A 408 -22.86 -17.92 40.43
N LEU A 409 -23.81 -17.94 41.37
CA LEU A 409 -24.69 -16.80 41.63
C LEU A 409 -23.91 -15.61 42.22
N ASP A 410 -22.96 -15.85 43.11
CA ASP A 410 -22.08 -14.81 43.67
C ASP A 410 -21.18 -14.18 42.59
N GLN A 411 -20.64 -15.01 41.70
CA GLN A 411 -19.87 -14.55 40.54
C GLN A 411 -20.72 -13.71 39.57
N LEU A 412 -21.98 -14.11 39.34
CA LEU A 412 -22.91 -13.34 38.52
C LEU A 412 -23.21 -11.97 39.16
N ARG A 413 -23.47 -11.92 40.48
CA ARG A 413 -23.66 -10.65 41.21
C ARG A 413 -22.45 -9.73 41.05
N THR A 414 -21.25 -10.26 41.32
CA THR A 414 -20.00 -9.52 41.16
C THR A 414 -19.84 -8.99 39.73
N THR A 415 -20.23 -9.78 38.72
CA THR A 415 -20.15 -9.36 37.32
C THR A 415 -21.15 -8.26 36.99
N LEU A 416 -22.36 -8.30 37.54
CA LEU A 416 -23.35 -7.24 37.36
C LEU A 416 -22.93 -5.95 38.06
N ASP A 417 -22.38 -6.04 39.28
CA ASP A 417 -21.85 -4.89 40.01
C ASP A 417 -20.72 -4.20 39.23
N ARG A 418 -19.85 -4.99 38.56
CA ARG A 418 -18.82 -4.45 37.64
C ARG A 418 -19.45 -3.59 36.54
N PHE A 419 -20.50 -4.08 35.88
CA PHE A 419 -21.14 -3.33 34.79
C PHE A 419 -21.83 -2.05 35.25
N PHE A 420 -22.42 -2.04 36.45
CA PHE A 420 -23.09 -0.83 36.97
C PHE A 420 -22.12 0.23 37.51
N SER A 421 -20.86 -0.15 37.77
CA SER A 421 -19.84 0.73 38.32
C SER A 421 -19.06 1.57 37.29
N ILE A 422 -19.25 1.34 35.99
CA ILE A 422 -18.47 1.98 34.91
C ILE A 422 -19.42 2.65 33.92
N GLU A 423 -19.07 3.86 33.49
CA GLU A 423 -19.78 4.52 32.39
C GLU A 423 -19.44 3.87 31.04
N ASP A 424 -20.48 3.43 30.33
CA ASP A 424 -20.37 2.93 28.97
C ASP A 424 -21.61 3.31 28.14
N SER A 425 -21.62 3.01 26.83
CA SER A 425 -22.71 3.35 25.92
C SER A 425 -23.16 2.19 25.03
N THR A 426 -24.44 2.23 24.65
CA THR A 426 -25.05 1.30 23.70
C THR A 426 -24.30 1.24 22.37
N ALA A 427 -23.80 2.38 21.86
CA ALA A 427 -23.04 2.45 20.61
C ALA A 427 -21.69 1.73 20.70
N ARG A 428 -21.03 1.72 21.87
CA ARG A 428 -19.77 0.98 22.02
C ARG A 428 -20.01 -0.53 22.06
N VAL A 429 -21.00 -0.96 22.84
CA VAL A 429 -21.30 -2.40 23.04
C VAL A 429 -21.90 -3.03 21.78
N LEU A 430 -22.84 -2.33 21.15
CA LEU A 430 -23.59 -2.83 19.99
C LEU A 430 -23.04 -2.32 18.65
N GLY A 431 -22.04 -1.43 18.64
CA GLY A 431 -21.50 -0.78 17.44
C GLY A 431 -20.84 -1.73 16.45
N GLY A 432 -20.43 -2.92 16.87
CA GLY A 432 -20.00 -4.00 15.96
C GLY A 432 -21.15 -4.55 15.08
N GLY A 433 -22.38 -4.11 15.33
CA GLY A 433 -23.59 -4.49 14.61
C GLY A 433 -24.69 -4.92 15.54
N VAL A 434 -25.78 -4.16 15.59
CA VAL A 434 -26.91 -4.46 16.47
C VAL A 434 -27.52 -5.82 16.12
N SER A 435 -27.68 -6.10 14.83
CA SER A 435 -28.18 -7.39 14.33
C SER A 435 -27.28 -8.56 14.73
N LEU A 436 -25.96 -8.43 14.58
CA LEU A 436 -25.01 -9.49 14.94
C LEU A 436 -24.99 -9.77 16.44
N ARG A 437 -25.15 -8.75 17.29
CA ARG A 437 -25.22 -8.92 18.75
C ARG A 437 -26.54 -9.54 19.18
N TYR A 438 -27.64 -9.14 18.53
CA TYR A 438 -28.94 -9.76 18.72
C TYR A 438 -28.91 -11.25 18.36
N GLU A 439 -28.50 -11.58 17.13
CA GLU A 439 -28.49 -12.96 16.60
C GLU A 439 -27.41 -13.84 17.25
N GLY A 440 -26.28 -13.27 17.64
CA GLY A 440 -25.14 -14.02 18.15
C GLY A 440 -25.04 -14.12 19.68
N ARG A 441 -25.72 -13.25 20.44
CA ARG A 441 -25.56 -13.17 21.92
C ARG A 441 -26.87 -13.13 22.69
N LEU A 442 -27.92 -12.50 22.15
CA LEU A 442 -29.22 -12.40 22.83
C LEU A 442 -30.11 -13.60 22.49
N LEU A 443 -30.41 -13.77 21.20
CA LEU A 443 -31.33 -14.79 20.68
C LEU A 443 -30.93 -16.23 21.03
N PRO A 444 -29.64 -16.64 20.95
CA PRO A 444 -29.26 -18.03 21.22
C PRO A 444 -29.57 -18.50 22.64
N THR A 445 -29.49 -17.60 23.63
CA THR A 445 -29.83 -17.93 25.02
C THR A 445 -31.32 -18.21 25.13
N PHE A 446 -32.16 -17.34 24.55
CA PHE A 446 -33.62 -17.51 24.53
C PHE A 446 -34.02 -18.80 23.82
N ASP A 447 -33.50 -19.06 22.61
CA ASP A 447 -33.81 -20.25 21.83
C ASP A 447 -33.41 -21.54 22.57
N THR A 448 -32.27 -21.53 23.26
CA THR A 448 -31.80 -22.68 24.04
C THR A 448 -32.73 -22.96 25.22
N ILE A 449 -33.03 -21.94 26.04
CA ILE A 449 -33.90 -22.05 27.23
C ILE A 449 -35.31 -22.49 26.86
N THR A 450 -35.84 -22.00 25.73
CA THR A 450 -37.20 -22.30 25.27
C THR A 450 -37.31 -23.59 24.45
N SER A 451 -36.19 -24.27 24.17
CA SER A 451 -36.21 -25.53 23.42
C SER A 451 -36.87 -26.67 24.22
N ASP A 452 -37.62 -27.52 23.52
CA ASP A 452 -38.35 -28.65 24.13
C ASP A 452 -37.45 -29.65 24.86
N ILE A 453 -36.15 -29.68 24.51
CA ILE A 453 -35.19 -30.62 25.08
C ILE A 453 -34.48 -30.09 26.33
N PHE A 454 -34.55 -28.78 26.60
CA PHE A 454 -33.69 -28.14 27.61
C PHE A 454 -33.90 -28.66 29.03
N THR A 455 -35.15 -28.95 29.38
CA THR A 455 -35.55 -29.47 30.70
C THR A 455 -35.66 -30.99 30.74
N VAL A 456 -35.33 -31.69 29.64
CA VAL A 456 -35.42 -33.15 29.60
C VAL A 456 -34.43 -33.76 30.59
N GLY A 457 -34.97 -34.57 31.50
CA GLY A 457 -34.19 -35.22 32.56
C GLY A 457 -34.02 -34.40 33.83
N TRP A 458 -34.67 -33.22 33.95
CA TRP A 458 -34.73 -32.50 35.21
C TRP A 458 -35.69 -33.20 36.19
N ASP A 459 -35.27 -33.29 37.44
CA ASP A 459 -36.03 -33.79 38.58
C ASP A 459 -35.81 -32.91 39.82
N GLU A 460 -36.50 -33.20 40.93
CA GLU A 460 -36.43 -32.40 42.17
C GLU A 460 -35.01 -32.28 42.76
N THR A 461 -34.09 -33.16 42.37
CA THR A 461 -32.69 -33.16 42.84
C THR A 461 -31.73 -32.47 41.88
N SER A 462 -32.23 -31.97 40.76
CA SER A 462 -31.41 -31.38 39.70
C SER A 462 -30.81 -30.03 40.15
N PRO A 463 -29.48 -29.84 40.04
CA PRO A 463 -28.82 -28.60 40.43
C PRO A 463 -29.32 -27.35 39.66
N GLN A 464 -29.92 -27.53 38.48
CA GLN A 464 -30.58 -26.48 37.72
C GLN A 464 -31.80 -25.92 38.46
N LEU A 465 -32.63 -26.79 39.06
CA LEU A 465 -33.74 -26.37 39.91
C LEU A 465 -33.25 -25.73 41.21
N ALA A 466 -32.14 -26.22 41.77
CA ALA A 466 -31.51 -25.59 42.92
C ALA A 466 -31.02 -24.17 42.60
N LEU A 467 -30.39 -23.97 41.44
CA LEU A 467 -29.97 -22.65 40.95
C LEU A 467 -31.17 -21.69 40.81
N LEU A 468 -32.27 -22.12 40.18
CA LEU A 468 -33.48 -21.32 40.05
C LEU A 468 -34.07 -20.94 41.41
N LYS A 469 -34.19 -21.92 42.32
CA LYS A 469 -34.72 -21.72 43.66
C LYS A 469 -33.87 -20.75 44.48
N GLU A 470 -32.54 -20.89 44.44
CA GLU A 470 -31.62 -19.99 45.16
C GLU A 470 -31.56 -18.59 44.53
N ALA A 471 -31.75 -18.50 43.21
CA ALA A 471 -31.91 -17.23 42.50
C ALA A 471 -33.27 -16.55 42.73
N GLY A 472 -34.26 -17.27 43.29
CA GLY A 472 -35.61 -16.77 43.52
C GLY A 472 -36.46 -16.66 42.26
N LEU A 473 -36.24 -17.54 41.27
CA LEU A 473 -36.89 -17.47 39.96
C LEU A 473 -37.75 -18.70 39.66
N ASP A 474 -38.89 -18.47 39.02
CA ASP A 474 -39.69 -19.51 38.36
C ASP A 474 -39.24 -19.68 36.90
N PHE A 475 -39.26 -20.92 36.40
CA PHE A 475 -38.77 -21.23 35.06
C PHE A 475 -39.71 -20.74 33.95
N ASP A 476 -41.03 -20.79 34.16
CA ASP A 476 -41.99 -20.32 33.18
C ASP A 476 -42.01 -18.78 33.14
N GLU A 477 -41.92 -18.11 34.29
CA GLU A 477 -41.77 -16.66 34.35
C GLU A 477 -40.47 -16.19 33.68
N MET A 478 -39.35 -16.91 33.89
CA MET A 478 -38.09 -16.64 33.21
C MET A 478 -38.24 -16.63 31.68
N LYS A 479 -38.93 -17.62 31.10
CA LYS A 479 -39.14 -17.68 29.64
C LYS A 479 -39.87 -16.45 29.11
N GLU A 480 -40.89 -15.97 29.83
CA GLU A 480 -41.64 -14.77 29.46
C GLU A 480 -40.76 -13.51 29.56
N THR A 481 -39.93 -13.38 30.60
CA THR A 481 -38.96 -12.29 30.73
C THR A 481 -37.96 -12.27 29.57
N LEU A 482 -37.39 -13.43 29.21
CA LEU A 482 -36.47 -13.54 28.08
C LEU A 482 -37.15 -13.16 26.76
N LYS A 483 -38.36 -13.67 26.55
CA LYS A 483 -39.17 -13.40 25.35
C LYS A 483 -39.44 -11.90 25.17
N SER A 484 -39.77 -11.21 26.25
CA SER A 484 -40.07 -9.77 26.23
C SER A 484 -38.91 -8.96 25.65
N LEU A 485 -37.70 -9.12 26.20
CA LEU A 485 -36.53 -8.36 25.72
C LEU A 485 -36.15 -8.72 24.28
N VAL A 486 -36.25 -10.01 23.90
CA VAL A 486 -35.99 -10.45 22.51
C VAL A 486 -36.96 -9.78 21.54
N ASP A 487 -38.25 -9.74 21.87
CA ASP A 487 -39.27 -9.11 21.01
C ASP A 487 -39.08 -7.59 20.91
N GLU A 488 -38.74 -6.93 22.02
CA GLU A 488 -38.48 -5.49 22.05
C GLU A 488 -37.19 -5.08 21.33
N ALA A 489 -36.17 -5.93 21.33
CA ALA A 489 -34.89 -5.68 20.66
C ALA A 489 -34.94 -5.94 19.14
N ARG A 490 -35.87 -6.80 18.70
CA ARG A 490 -35.99 -7.24 17.29
C ARG A 490 -36.08 -6.09 16.27
N PRO A 491 -36.83 -4.99 16.49
CA PRO A 491 -36.90 -3.89 15.53
C PRO A 491 -35.53 -3.21 15.30
N PHE A 492 -34.71 -3.05 16.34
CA PHE A 492 -33.37 -2.48 16.21
C PHE A 492 -32.46 -3.37 15.37
N ALA A 493 -32.50 -4.69 15.62
CA ALA A 493 -31.75 -5.68 14.85
C ALA A 493 -32.18 -5.71 13.37
N ALA A 494 -33.49 -5.62 13.09
CA ALA A 494 -34.01 -5.64 11.73
C ALA A 494 -33.58 -4.43 10.90
N VAL A 495 -33.56 -3.23 11.49
CA VAL A 495 -33.11 -2.00 10.82
C VAL A 495 -31.61 -2.07 10.52
N ASP A 496 -30.77 -2.44 11.50
CA ASP A 496 -29.33 -2.61 11.32
C ASP A 496 -29.02 -3.67 10.24
N LYS A 497 -29.72 -4.81 10.26
CA LYS A 497 -29.56 -5.88 9.26
C LYS A 497 -29.86 -5.39 7.83
N ARG A 498 -30.93 -4.60 7.66
CA ARG A 498 -31.29 -4.02 6.36
C ARG A 498 -30.24 -2.99 5.91
N ALA A 499 -29.81 -2.10 6.80
CA ALA A 499 -28.81 -1.09 6.49
C ALA A 499 -27.49 -1.74 6.03
N ARG A 500 -27.03 -2.78 6.73
CA ARG A 500 -25.82 -3.53 6.37
C ARG A 500 -25.95 -4.28 5.06
N ALA A 501 -27.09 -4.92 4.78
CA ALA A 501 -27.33 -5.57 3.50
C ALA A 501 -27.29 -4.58 2.33
N MET A 502 -27.85 -3.37 2.52
CA MET A 502 -27.84 -2.31 1.52
C MET A 502 -26.42 -1.78 1.28
N GLN A 503 -25.64 -1.58 2.35
CA GLN A 503 -24.24 -1.17 2.24
C GLN A 503 -23.39 -2.22 1.51
N ALA A 504 -23.53 -3.51 1.85
CA ALA A 504 -22.80 -4.58 1.19
C ALA A 504 -23.14 -4.69 -0.31
N LEU A 505 -24.40 -4.45 -0.69
CA LEU A 505 -24.81 -4.40 -2.09
C LEU A 505 -24.18 -3.21 -2.83
N GLU A 506 -24.14 -2.03 -2.21
CA GLU A 506 -23.54 -0.83 -2.80
C GLU A 506 -22.02 -1.00 -2.99
N GLU A 507 -21.33 -1.59 -2.01
CA GLU A 507 -19.90 -1.91 -2.09
C GLU A 507 -19.62 -2.91 -3.22
N ALA A 508 -20.38 -4.00 -3.30
CA ALA A 508 -20.25 -4.99 -4.37
C ALA A 508 -20.47 -4.40 -5.78
N MET A 509 -21.46 -3.50 -5.94
CA MET A 509 -21.70 -2.82 -7.21
C MET A 509 -20.54 -1.90 -7.61
N LYS A 510 -19.93 -1.19 -6.65
CA LYS A 510 -18.76 -0.32 -6.92
C LYS A 510 -17.53 -1.13 -7.33
N GLU A 511 -17.29 -2.26 -6.67
CA GLU A 511 -16.19 -3.18 -7.02
C GLU A 511 -16.38 -3.74 -8.42
N GLU A 512 -17.59 -4.17 -8.78
CA GLU A 512 -17.90 -4.68 -10.11
C GLU A 512 -17.71 -3.61 -11.21
N GLN A 513 -18.19 -2.38 -10.98
CA GLN A 513 -17.99 -1.27 -11.91
C GLN A 513 -16.51 -0.93 -12.11
N ALA A 514 -15.73 -0.89 -11.02
CA ALA A 514 -14.29 -0.66 -11.10
C ALA A 514 -13.58 -1.78 -11.88
N ALA A 515 -13.96 -3.04 -11.64
CA ALA A 515 -13.39 -4.18 -12.36
C ALA A 515 -13.70 -4.15 -13.87
N VAL A 516 -14.93 -3.79 -14.25
CA VAL A 516 -15.31 -3.61 -15.66
C VAL A 516 -14.47 -2.52 -16.33
N GLN A 517 -14.35 -1.35 -15.69
CA GLN A 517 -13.59 -0.23 -16.23
C GLN A 517 -12.10 -0.56 -16.39
N ILE A 518 -11.50 -1.26 -15.41
CA ILE A 518 -10.11 -1.74 -15.50
C ILE A 518 -9.95 -2.68 -16.68
N ARG A 519 -10.87 -3.63 -16.86
CA ARG A 519 -10.82 -4.60 -17.95
C ARG A 519 -10.94 -3.94 -19.32
N GLU A 520 -11.87 -3.00 -19.50
CA GLU A 520 -12.04 -2.25 -20.75
C GLU A 520 -10.78 -1.42 -21.07
N THR A 521 -10.21 -0.75 -20.06
CA THR A 521 -8.98 0.02 -20.22
C THR A 521 -7.82 -0.88 -20.62
N GLN A 522 -7.68 -2.05 -19.97
CA GLN A 522 -6.60 -2.99 -20.28
C GLN A 522 -6.72 -3.60 -21.68
N ILE A 523 -7.93 -3.89 -22.14
CA ILE A 523 -8.18 -4.34 -23.52
C ILE A 523 -7.75 -3.27 -24.53
N ARG A 524 -8.13 -2.01 -24.32
CA ARG A 524 -7.75 -0.91 -25.23
C ARG A 524 -6.25 -0.64 -25.21
N CYS A 525 -5.60 -0.66 -24.04
CA CYS A 525 -4.15 -0.47 -23.96
C CYS A 525 -3.38 -1.62 -24.66
N ASN A 526 -3.85 -2.87 -24.53
CA ASN A 526 -3.24 -3.99 -25.24
C ASN A 526 -3.38 -3.83 -26.76
N ALA A 527 -4.57 -3.47 -27.25
CA ALA A 527 -4.79 -3.25 -28.68
C ALA A 527 -3.99 -2.05 -29.22
N ALA A 528 -3.83 -0.98 -28.43
CA ALA A 528 -3.00 0.17 -28.80
C ALA A 528 -1.52 -0.21 -28.97
N SER A 529 -1.02 -1.23 -28.24
CA SER A 529 0.37 -1.68 -28.35
C SER A 529 0.70 -2.38 -29.68
N ASP A 530 -0.32 -2.76 -30.45
CA ASP A 530 -0.20 -3.28 -31.81
C ASP A 530 -0.13 -2.16 -32.87
N ILE A 531 -0.17 -0.89 -32.45
CA ILE A 531 -0.09 0.30 -33.30
C ILE A 531 1.17 1.11 -32.95
N ALA A 532 1.90 1.55 -33.97
CA ALA A 532 3.09 2.38 -33.81
C ALA A 532 2.93 3.75 -34.46
N VAL A 533 3.22 4.82 -33.72
CA VAL A 533 3.26 6.19 -34.24
C VAL A 533 4.70 6.57 -34.59
N LEU A 534 4.98 6.75 -35.87
CA LEU A 534 6.30 6.99 -36.45
C LEU A 534 6.43 8.46 -36.84
N PHE A 535 7.23 9.20 -36.09
CA PHE A 535 7.36 10.64 -36.24
C PHE A 535 8.57 11.01 -37.10
N ASP A 536 8.42 11.97 -38.01
CA ASP A 536 9.58 12.77 -38.38
C ASP A 536 10.06 13.62 -37.19
N PHE A 537 11.34 13.97 -37.18
CA PHE A 537 11.89 14.79 -36.11
C PHE A 537 11.89 16.28 -36.43
N ASP A 538 12.41 16.66 -37.59
CA ASP A 538 12.72 18.05 -37.92
C ASP A 538 11.45 18.76 -38.40
N GLY A 539 11.02 19.83 -37.72
CA GLY A 539 9.78 20.53 -38.08
C GLY A 539 8.50 19.85 -37.60
N THR A 540 8.56 18.56 -37.23
CA THR A 540 7.47 17.79 -36.64
C THR A 540 7.56 17.65 -35.11
N LEU A 541 8.53 16.90 -34.57
CA LEU A 541 8.72 16.78 -33.11
C LEU A 541 9.51 17.96 -32.53
N GLY A 542 10.63 18.30 -33.18
CA GLY A 542 11.52 19.39 -32.77
C GLY A 542 11.34 20.63 -33.64
N ASP A 543 11.33 21.80 -33.00
CA ASP A 543 11.43 23.09 -33.69
C ASP A 543 12.89 23.35 -34.11
N THR A 544 13.36 22.62 -35.12
CA THR A 544 14.74 22.70 -35.61
C THR A 544 14.89 23.75 -36.71
N GLU A 545 13.84 23.99 -37.49
CA GLU A 545 13.84 24.92 -38.62
C GLU A 545 13.97 26.39 -38.18
N THR A 546 13.30 26.81 -37.10
CA THR A 546 13.44 28.20 -36.62
C THR A 546 14.88 28.53 -36.24
N CYS A 547 15.52 27.61 -35.52
CA CYS A 547 16.91 27.75 -35.11
C CYS A 547 17.85 27.81 -36.33
N ALA A 548 17.67 26.91 -37.30
CA ALA A 548 18.45 26.93 -38.54
C ALA A 548 18.29 28.24 -39.33
N MET A 549 17.07 28.79 -39.39
CA MET A 549 16.82 30.06 -40.08
C MET A 549 17.41 31.28 -39.35
N GLU A 550 17.45 31.26 -38.01
CA GLU A 550 18.13 32.30 -37.23
C GLU A 550 19.64 32.27 -37.45
N VAL A 551 20.26 31.09 -37.43
CA VAL A 551 21.68 30.93 -37.78
C VAL A 551 21.93 31.43 -39.20
N ALA A 552 21.10 31.03 -40.16
CA ALA A 552 21.21 31.46 -41.55
C ALA A 552 21.18 32.99 -41.70
N PHE A 553 20.27 33.66 -41.00
CA PHE A 553 20.19 35.13 -41.01
C PHE A 553 21.48 35.77 -40.50
N TRP A 554 21.99 35.31 -39.36
CA TRP A 554 23.20 35.90 -38.76
C TRP A 554 24.48 35.55 -39.52
N GLU A 555 24.52 34.43 -40.25
CA GLU A 555 25.61 34.09 -41.16
C GLU A 555 25.65 35.00 -42.39
N LEU A 556 24.48 35.38 -42.91
CA LEU A 556 24.35 36.19 -44.13
C LEU A 556 24.32 37.69 -43.85
N ALA A 557 23.97 38.11 -42.63
CA ALA A 557 23.81 39.51 -42.25
C ALA A 557 25.02 40.41 -42.56
N PRO A 558 26.29 39.99 -42.35
CA PRO A 558 27.47 40.76 -42.76
C PRO A 558 27.56 41.06 -44.26
N TYR A 559 26.80 40.33 -45.08
CA TYR A 559 26.90 40.35 -46.53
C TYR A 559 25.67 40.92 -47.23
N PHE A 560 24.62 41.34 -46.51
CA PHE A 560 23.47 41.97 -47.16
C PHE A 560 23.86 43.29 -47.83
N PRO A 561 23.43 43.54 -49.07
CA PRO A 561 23.76 44.79 -49.76
C PRO A 561 23.09 45.98 -49.07
N ASN A 562 23.85 47.07 -48.87
CA ASN A 562 23.37 48.35 -48.32
C ASN A 562 22.69 48.25 -46.94
N VAL A 563 23.12 47.32 -46.08
CA VAL A 563 22.62 47.21 -44.70
C VAL A 563 23.53 47.99 -43.74
N LEU A 564 22.96 48.68 -42.76
CA LEU A 564 23.67 49.26 -41.62
C LEU A 564 23.44 48.42 -40.36
N ALA A 565 24.30 48.56 -39.35
CA ALA A 565 24.16 47.84 -38.08
C ALA A 565 22.80 48.08 -37.40
N GLU A 566 22.23 49.30 -37.53
CA GLU A 566 20.90 49.66 -37.02
C GLU A 566 19.73 48.99 -37.76
N ASP A 567 19.95 48.50 -38.98
CA ASP A 567 18.92 47.80 -39.77
C ASP A 567 18.75 46.33 -39.33
N LEU A 568 19.73 45.77 -38.60
CA LEU A 568 19.73 44.38 -38.13
C LEU A 568 18.86 44.21 -36.88
N THR A 569 17.58 44.48 -37.05
CA THR A 569 16.57 44.39 -35.98
C THR A 569 15.98 42.98 -35.88
N PRO A 570 15.45 42.58 -34.70
CA PRO A 570 14.69 41.34 -34.55
C PRO A 570 13.51 41.23 -35.53
N GLN A 571 12.91 42.36 -35.93
CA GLN A 571 11.82 42.39 -36.89
C GLN A 571 12.29 42.00 -38.29
N ARG A 572 13.46 42.48 -38.73
CA ARG A 572 14.07 42.11 -40.01
C ARG A 572 14.45 40.63 -40.03
N MET A 573 14.98 40.10 -38.92
CA MET A 573 15.25 38.67 -38.79
C MET A 573 13.97 37.84 -38.94
N LYS A 574 12.89 38.20 -38.23
CA LYS A 574 11.59 37.52 -38.36
C LYS A 574 11.04 37.57 -39.78
N GLU A 575 11.18 38.70 -40.47
CA GLU A 575 10.76 38.83 -41.86
C GLU A 575 11.62 37.99 -42.80
N PHE A 576 12.94 37.94 -42.58
CA PHE A 576 13.85 37.06 -43.32
C PHE A 576 13.47 35.58 -43.14
N ILE A 577 13.23 35.14 -41.90
CA ILE A 577 12.79 33.78 -41.59
C ILE A 577 11.47 33.50 -42.32
N ARG A 578 10.48 34.41 -42.23
CA ARG A 578 9.19 34.25 -42.90
C ARG A 578 9.30 34.12 -44.42
N LEU A 579 10.16 34.90 -45.07
CA LEU A 579 10.35 34.89 -46.53
C LEU A 579 11.18 33.70 -47.03
N ASN A 580 11.95 33.08 -46.15
CA ASN A 580 12.84 31.97 -46.48
C ASN A 580 12.47 30.65 -45.79
N ALA A 581 11.33 30.61 -45.10
CA ALA A 581 10.86 29.42 -44.41
C ALA A 581 10.79 28.22 -45.37
N GLY A 582 11.38 27.10 -44.97
CA GLY A 582 11.46 25.87 -45.78
C GLY A 582 12.45 25.92 -46.96
N LYS A 583 13.28 26.96 -47.10
CA LYS A 583 14.35 27.02 -48.10
C LYS A 583 15.69 26.55 -47.52
N ALA A 584 16.48 25.87 -48.33
CA ALA A 584 17.85 25.50 -47.96
C ALA A 584 18.77 26.74 -47.88
N PHE A 585 19.81 26.69 -47.03
CA PHE A 585 20.77 27.77 -46.85
C PHE A 585 21.45 28.18 -48.17
N GLU A 586 21.75 27.20 -49.03
CA GLU A 586 22.30 27.39 -50.38
C GLU A 586 21.47 28.39 -51.20
N LEU A 587 20.14 28.27 -51.16
CA LEU A 587 19.24 29.15 -51.91
C LEU A 587 19.23 30.57 -51.35
N MET A 588 19.35 30.70 -50.03
CA MET A 588 19.48 32.01 -49.37
C MET A 588 20.83 32.65 -49.68
N PHE A 589 21.91 31.87 -49.63
CA PHE A 589 23.26 32.30 -49.99
C PHE A 589 23.33 32.76 -51.44
N ASP A 590 22.84 31.96 -52.38
CA ASP A 590 22.79 32.30 -53.81
C ASP A 590 21.96 33.57 -54.07
N ARG A 591 20.87 33.74 -53.32
CA ARG A 591 20.05 34.94 -53.40
C ARG A 591 20.83 36.17 -52.96
N VAL A 592 21.54 36.10 -51.84
CA VAL A 592 22.37 37.21 -51.34
C VAL A 592 23.52 37.50 -52.29
N GLU A 593 24.19 36.48 -52.85
CA GLU A 593 25.22 36.64 -53.89
C GLU A 593 24.67 37.37 -55.12
N SER A 594 23.48 36.97 -55.60
CA SER A 594 22.83 37.64 -56.72
C SER A 594 22.48 39.10 -56.40
N ASP A 595 21.97 39.38 -55.20
CA ASP A 595 21.60 40.73 -54.78
C ASP A 595 22.85 41.62 -54.59
N ARG A 596 23.98 41.05 -54.13
CA ARG A 596 25.29 41.73 -54.03
C ARG A 596 25.87 42.07 -55.40
N ALA A 597 25.84 41.11 -56.33
CA ALA A 597 26.33 41.32 -57.69
C ALA A 597 25.56 42.44 -58.42
N ALA A 598 24.24 42.54 -58.18
CA ALA A 598 23.40 43.58 -58.77
C ALA A 598 23.78 45.02 -58.35
N VAL A 599 24.40 45.19 -57.18
CA VAL A 599 24.89 46.49 -56.68
C VAL A 599 26.41 46.67 -56.83
N GLY A 600 27.09 45.74 -57.51
CA GLY A 600 28.53 45.83 -57.78
C GLY A 600 29.43 45.48 -56.59
N LEU A 601 28.93 44.74 -55.59
CA LEU A 601 29.72 44.24 -54.46
C LEU A 601 30.46 42.94 -54.83
N PRO A 602 31.66 42.68 -54.27
CA PRO A 602 32.42 41.46 -54.52
C PRO A 602 31.75 40.21 -53.90
N PRO A 603 32.11 39.00 -54.36
CA PRO A 603 31.56 37.75 -53.81
C PRO A 603 31.79 37.61 -52.30
N ILE A 604 30.89 36.88 -51.62
CA ILE A 604 30.90 36.69 -50.17
C ILE A 604 32.23 36.10 -49.70
N GLU A 605 32.72 35.06 -50.38
CA GLU A 605 33.98 34.40 -50.00
C GLU A 605 35.23 35.27 -50.22
N GLU A 606 35.18 36.25 -51.14
CA GLU A 606 36.29 37.21 -51.29
C GLU A 606 36.38 38.15 -50.09
N ILE A 607 35.23 38.65 -49.61
CA ILE A 607 35.17 39.48 -48.40
C ILE A 607 35.57 38.67 -47.17
N ARG A 608 35.00 37.46 -47.04
CA ARG A 608 35.26 36.54 -45.93
C ARG A 608 36.74 36.14 -45.85
N SER A 609 37.39 35.82 -46.98
CA SER A 609 38.81 35.44 -46.95
C SER A 609 39.76 36.59 -46.61
N ARG A 610 39.33 37.85 -46.72
CA ARG A 610 40.15 39.06 -46.48
C ARG A 610 39.83 39.81 -45.19
N PHE A 611 38.86 39.35 -44.38
CA PHE A 611 38.44 40.04 -43.16
C PHE A 611 37.97 41.48 -43.42
N GLN A 612 37.14 41.64 -44.46
CA GLN A 612 36.65 42.95 -44.92
C GLN A 612 35.17 43.19 -44.59
N GLU A 613 34.57 42.43 -43.68
CA GLU A 613 33.23 42.71 -43.16
C GLU A 613 33.21 44.00 -42.33
N ASP A 614 32.06 44.67 -42.30
CA ASP A 614 31.88 45.90 -41.51
C ASP A 614 31.94 45.60 -40.00
N PHE A 615 32.75 46.36 -39.27
CA PHE A 615 32.99 46.15 -37.84
C PHE A 615 31.72 46.32 -37.00
N ASP A 616 30.91 47.35 -37.26
CA ASP A 616 29.71 47.63 -36.48
C ASP A 616 28.63 46.57 -36.72
N ILE A 617 28.54 46.06 -37.95
CA ILE A 617 27.68 44.90 -38.28
C ILE A 617 28.14 43.65 -37.54
N ILE A 618 29.45 43.35 -37.53
CA ILE A 618 30.00 42.18 -36.84
C ILE A 618 29.73 42.24 -35.34
N GLN A 619 29.79 43.42 -34.69
CA GLN A 619 29.44 43.55 -33.27
C GLN A 619 27.97 43.19 -32.99
N VAL A 620 27.04 43.64 -33.83
CA VAL A 620 25.62 43.28 -33.70
C VAL A 620 25.41 41.79 -33.96
N VAL A 621 26.04 41.25 -34.99
CA VAL A 621 25.98 39.82 -35.36
C VAL A 621 26.51 38.96 -34.22
N ASN A 622 27.68 39.27 -33.66
CA ASN A 622 28.27 38.54 -32.53
C ASN A 622 27.41 38.58 -31.27
N SER A 623 26.79 39.73 -30.98
CA SER A 623 25.90 39.88 -29.82
C SER A 623 24.67 38.96 -29.92
N ASN A 624 24.10 38.81 -31.12
CA ASN A 624 22.94 37.94 -31.33
C ASN A 624 23.33 36.46 -31.49
N ARG A 625 24.47 36.17 -32.11
CA ARG A 625 25.04 34.82 -32.21
C ARG A 625 25.34 34.19 -30.85
N ALA A 626 25.78 35.00 -29.89
CA ALA A 626 25.99 34.53 -28.51
C ALA A 626 24.71 33.94 -27.88
N ALA A 627 23.53 34.49 -28.21
CA ALA A 627 22.25 33.94 -27.74
C ALA A 627 21.93 32.55 -28.35
N LEU A 628 22.54 32.22 -29.49
CA LEU A 628 22.47 30.91 -30.15
C LEU A 628 23.55 29.94 -29.64
N GLY A 629 24.35 30.32 -28.63
CA GLY A 629 25.48 29.52 -28.15
C GLY A 629 26.68 29.50 -29.10
N LEU A 630 26.71 30.40 -30.08
CA LEU A 630 27.76 30.45 -31.10
C LEU A 630 28.93 31.34 -30.68
N GLN A 631 30.13 30.98 -31.14
CA GLN A 631 31.33 31.79 -30.95
C GLN A 631 31.32 33.05 -31.83
N PRO A 632 32.09 34.09 -31.47
CA PRO A 632 32.29 35.26 -32.32
C PRO A 632 32.66 34.86 -33.76
N PHE A 633 31.98 35.49 -34.72
CA PHE A 633 31.94 35.17 -36.14
C PHE A 633 33.34 35.02 -36.77
N GLU A 634 34.29 35.85 -36.32
CA GLU A 634 35.67 35.86 -36.75
C GLU A 634 36.52 34.71 -36.18
N MET A 635 36.22 34.20 -34.97
CA MET A 635 37.04 33.20 -34.28
C MET A 635 36.98 31.82 -34.94
N VAL A 636 35.84 31.49 -35.53
CA VAL A 636 35.55 30.18 -36.14
C VAL A 636 35.74 30.19 -37.65
N ARG A 637 36.29 31.27 -38.22
CA ARG A 637 36.44 31.43 -39.67
C ARG A 637 37.43 30.43 -40.27
N GLU A 638 38.57 30.24 -39.62
CA GLU A 638 39.64 29.36 -40.11
C GLU A 638 39.29 27.87 -39.99
N ASP A 639 38.33 27.53 -39.13
CA ASP A 639 37.85 26.15 -38.94
C ASP A 639 37.00 25.64 -40.11
N HIS A 640 36.49 26.54 -40.97
CA HIS A 640 35.54 26.21 -42.04
C HIS A 640 36.04 26.68 -43.41
N LYS A 641 35.96 25.79 -44.42
CA LYS A 641 36.41 26.09 -45.79
C LYS A 641 35.53 27.10 -46.52
N SER A 642 34.24 27.10 -46.21
CA SER A 642 33.22 27.98 -46.81
C SER A 642 32.24 28.48 -45.76
N LEU A 643 31.49 29.54 -46.08
CA LEU A 643 30.37 30.01 -45.27
C LEU A 643 29.26 28.94 -45.18
N LEU A 644 29.12 28.11 -46.21
CA LEU A 644 28.17 27.00 -46.22
C LEU A 644 28.52 25.92 -45.17
N ASP A 645 29.79 25.52 -45.13
CA ASP A 645 30.28 24.58 -44.11
C ASP A 645 30.09 25.16 -42.70
N LYS A 646 30.39 26.46 -42.54
CA LYS A 646 30.20 27.19 -41.28
C LYS A 646 28.73 27.21 -40.85
N ALA A 647 27.82 27.60 -41.74
CA ALA A 647 26.39 27.64 -41.45
C ALA A 647 25.83 26.27 -41.06
N ARG A 648 26.27 25.20 -41.73
CA ARG A 648 25.88 23.82 -41.38
C ARG A 648 26.36 23.43 -39.98
N ASP A 649 27.63 23.64 -39.70
CA ASP A 649 28.26 23.20 -38.45
C ASP A 649 27.76 24.05 -37.27
N GLU A 650 27.56 25.35 -37.47
CA GLU A 650 26.99 26.24 -36.45
C GLU A 650 25.49 26.01 -36.21
N THR A 651 24.73 25.62 -37.22
CA THR A 651 23.34 25.17 -37.01
C THR A 651 23.30 23.99 -36.05
N LEU A 652 24.24 23.04 -36.16
CA LEU A 652 24.32 21.92 -35.23
C LEU A 652 24.67 22.38 -33.80
N VAL A 653 25.59 23.33 -33.65
CA VAL A 653 25.94 23.93 -32.35
C VAL A 653 24.72 24.62 -31.72
N ALA A 654 24.01 25.44 -32.49
CA ALA A 654 22.83 26.16 -32.00
C ALA A 654 21.69 25.21 -31.60
N LEU A 655 21.44 24.17 -32.40
CA LEU A 655 20.46 23.13 -32.06
C LEU A 655 20.83 22.39 -30.77
N THR A 656 22.12 22.13 -30.53
CA THR A 656 22.60 21.52 -29.28
C THR A 656 22.28 22.38 -28.06
N ALA A 657 22.28 23.70 -28.21
CA ALA A 657 22.00 24.63 -27.12
C ALA A 657 20.50 24.92 -26.93
N LEU A 658 19.73 24.95 -28.02
CA LEU A 658 18.39 25.59 -28.04
C LEU A 658 17.25 24.72 -28.58
N ALA A 659 17.50 23.47 -29.01
CA ALA A 659 16.43 22.62 -29.53
C ALA A 659 15.30 22.47 -28.50
N LYS A 660 14.07 22.65 -28.97
CA LYS A 660 12.84 22.55 -28.17
C LYS A 660 11.80 21.73 -28.94
N PRO A 661 10.88 21.05 -28.24
CA PRO A 661 9.77 20.40 -28.91
C PRO A 661 8.81 21.45 -29.52
N ASN A 662 8.13 21.09 -30.60
CA ASN A 662 6.99 21.85 -31.09
C ASN A 662 5.84 21.84 -30.05
N ASP A 663 4.97 22.86 -30.14
CA ASP A 663 3.85 23.00 -29.23
C ASP A 663 2.91 21.77 -29.30
N GLY A 664 2.51 21.26 -28.13
CA GLY A 664 1.61 20.11 -28.00
C GLY A 664 2.30 18.73 -28.04
N VAL A 665 3.55 18.62 -28.51
CA VAL A 665 4.28 17.34 -28.64
C VAL A 665 4.36 16.57 -27.33
N ILE A 666 4.75 17.23 -26.24
CA ILE A 666 4.86 16.57 -24.92
C ILE A 666 3.52 16.00 -24.44
N LYS A 667 2.41 16.69 -24.70
CA LYS A 667 1.08 16.20 -24.33
C LYS A 667 0.70 14.99 -25.15
N ALA A 668 0.93 15.04 -26.46
CA ALA A 668 0.67 13.92 -27.36
C ALA A 668 1.50 12.68 -27.00
N LEU A 669 2.80 12.83 -26.74
CA LEU A 669 3.68 11.71 -26.36
C LEU A 669 3.30 11.10 -25.01
N ASN A 670 2.92 11.90 -24.02
CA ASN A 670 2.42 11.39 -22.75
C ASN A 670 1.14 10.58 -22.94
N PHE A 671 0.22 11.05 -23.77
CA PHE A 671 -0.98 10.29 -24.12
C PHE A 671 -0.62 8.94 -24.75
N LEU A 672 0.23 8.94 -25.80
CA LEU A 672 0.64 7.71 -26.47
C LEU A 672 1.28 6.71 -25.51
N LYS A 673 2.16 7.20 -24.61
CA LYS A 673 2.81 6.39 -23.57
C LYS A 673 1.81 5.78 -22.58
N ILE A 674 0.84 6.55 -22.09
CA ILE A 674 -0.16 6.09 -21.11
C ILE A 674 -1.16 5.12 -21.77
N SER A 675 -1.56 5.39 -23.00
CA SER A 675 -2.52 4.59 -23.76
C SER A 675 -1.92 3.32 -24.37
N GLY A 676 -0.61 3.11 -24.25
CA GLY A 676 0.06 1.89 -24.70
C GLY A 676 0.49 1.86 -26.16
N PHE A 677 0.35 2.96 -26.91
CA PHE A 677 0.84 3.04 -28.29
C PHE A 677 2.36 2.95 -28.33
N LYS A 678 2.88 2.23 -29.31
CA LYS A 678 4.31 2.26 -29.64
C LYS A 678 4.62 3.54 -30.44
N TYR A 679 5.87 3.98 -30.39
CA TYR A 679 6.30 5.16 -31.14
C TYR A 679 7.81 5.20 -31.31
N ALA A 680 8.24 5.75 -32.45
CA ALA A 680 9.64 5.90 -32.84
C ALA A 680 9.85 7.12 -33.74
N VAL A 681 11.11 7.54 -33.88
CA VAL A 681 11.55 8.60 -34.78
C VAL A 681 12.05 8.00 -36.10
N SER A 682 11.57 8.55 -37.20
CA SER A 682 11.94 8.23 -38.59
C SER A 682 12.39 9.51 -39.31
N THR A 683 13.68 9.80 -39.31
CA THR A 683 14.26 11.05 -39.85
C THR A 683 15.26 10.78 -40.97
N THR A 684 15.61 11.81 -41.74
CA THR A 684 16.77 11.77 -42.66
C THR A 684 17.99 12.50 -42.11
N SER A 685 17.87 13.16 -40.96
CA SER A 685 18.97 13.85 -40.30
C SER A 685 20.01 12.86 -39.76
N PRO A 686 21.30 13.21 -39.77
CA PRO A 686 22.38 12.34 -39.34
C PRO A 686 22.31 12.06 -37.81
N LYS A 687 22.68 10.86 -37.38
CA LYS A 687 22.64 10.42 -35.97
C LYS A 687 23.52 11.22 -35.01
N PRO A 688 24.55 11.97 -35.42
CA PRO A 688 25.18 12.95 -34.52
C PRO A 688 24.28 14.15 -34.16
N ARG A 689 23.25 14.46 -34.97
CA ARG A 689 22.36 15.62 -34.77
C ARG A 689 21.12 15.28 -33.94
N VAL A 690 20.42 14.22 -34.31
CA VAL A 690 19.06 13.94 -33.78
C VAL A 690 19.03 13.59 -32.28
N PRO A 691 19.90 12.69 -31.76
CA PRO A 691 19.96 12.38 -30.34
C PRO A 691 20.28 13.62 -29.48
N VAL A 692 21.14 14.50 -29.98
CA VAL A 692 21.48 15.75 -29.28
C VAL A 692 20.26 16.67 -29.21
N CYS A 693 19.53 16.83 -30.33
CA CYS A 693 18.29 17.59 -30.31
C CYS A 693 17.22 16.96 -29.40
N ILE A 694 17.12 15.63 -29.35
CA ILE A 694 16.21 14.91 -28.43
C ILE A 694 16.57 15.20 -26.97
N GLU A 695 17.85 15.17 -26.62
CA GLU A 695 18.33 15.47 -25.28
C GLU A 695 18.02 16.92 -24.88
N THR A 696 18.41 17.89 -25.72
CA THR A 696 18.19 19.32 -25.46
C THR A 696 16.70 19.65 -25.40
N ALA A 697 15.88 19.03 -26.27
CA ALA A 697 14.42 19.18 -26.25
C ALA A 697 13.74 18.41 -25.10
N ARG A 698 14.50 17.70 -24.26
CA ARG A 698 14.01 16.89 -23.12
C ARG A 698 13.03 15.79 -23.54
N LEU A 699 13.32 15.14 -24.68
CA LEU A 699 12.53 14.06 -25.25
C LEU A 699 13.16 12.68 -25.03
N THR A 700 14.29 12.58 -24.32
CA THR A 700 15.03 11.32 -24.11
C THR A 700 14.18 10.21 -23.48
N ASP A 701 13.29 10.55 -22.54
CA ASP A 701 12.40 9.59 -21.87
C ASP A 701 11.34 8.97 -22.80
N PHE A 702 11.14 9.57 -23.97
CA PHE A 702 10.25 9.07 -25.03
C PHE A 702 11.05 8.38 -26.14
N PHE A 703 12.21 8.91 -26.49
CA PHE A 703 13.02 8.43 -27.61
C PHE A 703 14.46 8.10 -27.18
N PRO A 704 14.66 6.99 -26.45
CA PRO A 704 15.98 6.40 -26.27
C PRO A 704 16.59 6.00 -27.64
N PRO A 705 17.93 5.80 -27.72
CA PRO A 705 18.65 5.65 -28.98
C PRO A 705 18.10 4.57 -29.94
N GLU A 706 17.55 3.49 -29.41
CA GLU A 706 16.95 2.39 -30.16
C GLU A 706 15.67 2.76 -30.91
N LYS A 707 14.97 3.81 -30.45
CA LYS A 707 13.74 4.34 -31.08
C LYS A 707 14.03 5.42 -32.13
N VAL A 708 15.30 5.68 -32.46
CA VAL A 708 15.71 6.75 -33.39
C VAL A 708 16.35 6.18 -34.64
N HIS A 709 15.63 6.27 -35.76
CA HIS A 709 16.06 5.75 -37.06
C HIS A 709 16.31 6.87 -38.06
N SER A 710 17.45 6.80 -38.74
CA SER A 710 17.97 7.83 -39.64
C SER A 710 18.26 7.26 -41.01
N GLY A 711 17.54 7.71 -42.04
CA GLY A 711 17.82 7.38 -43.44
C GLY A 711 19.26 7.68 -43.88
N PHE A 712 19.92 8.65 -43.24
CA PHE A 712 21.32 8.96 -43.49
C PHE A 712 22.30 7.98 -42.86
N SER A 713 22.06 7.60 -41.60
CA SER A 713 23.08 6.91 -40.77
C SER A 713 22.87 5.41 -40.65
N ASP A 714 21.66 4.94 -40.93
CA ASP A 714 21.27 3.54 -40.77
C ASP A 714 21.45 2.69 -42.03
N PHE A 715 21.85 3.30 -43.14
CA PHE A 715 21.95 2.68 -44.46
C PHE A 715 23.26 3.05 -45.15
N ASP A 716 23.86 2.09 -45.87
CA ASP A 716 25.02 2.30 -46.72
C ASP A 716 24.74 1.72 -48.14
N PRO A 717 24.59 2.58 -49.18
CA PRO A 717 24.62 4.04 -49.14
C PRO A 717 23.37 4.64 -48.44
N PRO A 718 23.44 5.92 -47.99
CA PRO A 718 22.30 6.63 -47.39
C PRO A 718 21.00 6.59 -48.22
N LYS A 719 19.86 6.50 -47.53
CA LYS A 719 18.50 6.42 -48.09
C LYS A 719 17.65 7.60 -47.63
N TYR A 720 17.49 8.60 -48.50
CA TYR A 720 16.72 9.81 -48.20
C TYR A 720 15.25 9.68 -48.60
N LYS A 721 14.36 10.31 -47.82
CA LYS A 721 12.95 10.54 -48.18
C LYS A 721 12.90 11.21 -49.58
N PRO A 722 12.11 10.70 -50.54
CA PRO A 722 10.91 9.88 -50.40
C PRO A 722 11.13 8.35 -50.45
N ALA A 723 12.37 7.86 -50.31
CA ALA A 723 12.60 6.41 -50.18
C ALA A 723 11.94 5.87 -48.89
N PRO A 724 11.30 4.69 -48.92
CA PRO A 724 10.51 4.18 -47.79
C PRO A 724 11.36 3.59 -46.65
N ASP A 725 12.65 3.36 -46.89
CA ASP A 725 13.52 2.51 -46.09
C ASP A 725 13.52 2.87 -44.58
N VAL A 726 13.51 4.16 -44.23
CA VAL A 726 13.53 4.59 -42.82
C VAL A 726 12.23 4.26 -42.07
N TYR A 727 11.07 4.37 -42.73
CA TYR A 727 9.78 4.02 -42.13
C TYR A 727 9.63 2.50 -41.96
N LEU A 728 10.10 1.74 -42.95
CA LEU A 728 10.15 0.27 -42.87
C LEU A 728 11.03 -0.19 -41.69
N LYS A 729 12.18 0.47 -41.50
CA LYS A 729 13.09 0.19 -40.38
C LYS A 729 12.44 0.50 -39.03
N ALA A 730 11.79 1.66 -38.90
CA ALA A 730 11.16 2.06 -37.64
C ALA A 730 9.96 1.19 -37.27
N ALA A 731 9.10 0.84 -38.23
CA ALA A 731 8.01 -0.10 -38.03
C ALA A 731 8.52 -1.48 -37.56
N ALA A 732 9.57 -1.99 -38.21
CA ALA A 732 10.20 -3.25 -37.83
C ALA A 732 10.84 -3.23 -36.44
N ALA A 733 11.47 -2.10 -36.05
CA ALA A 733 12.06 -1.95 -34.72
C ALA A 733 11.01 -1.91 -33.59
N GLU A 734 9.82 -1.37 -33.87
CA GLU A 734 8.68 -1.43 -32.95
C GLU A 734 7.90 -2.76 -33.06
N GLU A 735 8.30 -3.67 -33.94
CA GLU A 735 7.62 -4.94 -34.22
C GLU A 735 6.15 -4.76 -34.61
N VAL A 736 5.84 -3.69 -35.36
CA VAL A 736 4.49 -3.37 -35.83
C VAL A 736 4.42 -3.41 -37.35
N PRO A 737 3.43 -4.10 -37.96
CA PRO A 737 3.19 -4.04 -39.39
C PRO A 737 2.94 -2.61 -39.88
N VAL A 738 3.45 -2.26 -41.07
CA VAL A 738 3.36 -0.89 -41.60
C VAL A 738 1.92 -0.39 -41.75
N ASP A 739 0.97 -1.28 -42.03
CA ASP A 739 -0.46 -1.00 -42.12
C ASP A 739 -1.15 -0.79 -40.76
N ASN A 740 -0.45 -1.07 -39.66
CA ASN A 740 -0.79 -0.70 -38.29
C ASN A 740 0.03 0.50 -37.79
N CYS A 741 0.83 1.13 -38.64
CA CYS A 741 1.57 2.34 -38.27
C CYS A 741 0.80 3.61 -38.62
N ILE A 742 1.07 4.66 -37.85
CA ILE A 742 0.67 6.05 -38.12
C ILE A 742 1.95 6.83 -38.40
N ALA A 743 2.10 7.49 -39.55
CA ALA A 743 3.21 8.41 -39.80
C ALA A 743 2.79 9.85 -39.49
N VAL A 744 3.66 10.62 -38.84
CA VAL A 744 3.43 12.06 -38.60
C VAL A 744 4.54 12.85 -39.28
N GLU A 745 4.18 13.71 -40.24
CA GLU A 745 5.09 14.35 -41.19
C GLU A 745 4.69 15.78 -41.55
N ASP A 746 5.65 16.68 -41.69
CA ASP A 746 5.45 18.08 -42.11
C ASP A 746 5.90 18.35 -43.56
N SER A 747 6.58 17.39 -44.20
CA SER A 747 7.18 17.54 -45.53
C SER A 747 6.55 16.66 -46.62
N VAL A 748 6.50 17.15 -47.86
CA VAL A 748 5.96 16.39 -49.02
C VAL A 748 6.82 15.16 -49.33
N SER A 749 8.14 15.26 -49.14
CA SER A 749 9.06 14.11 -49.27
C SER A 749 8.80 13.05 -48.22
N GLY A 750 8.48 13.47 -47.00
CA GLY A 750 8.21 12.59 -45.88
C GLY A 750 6.88 11.86 -45.98
N VAL A 751 5.81 12.60 -46.29
CA VAL A 751 4.53 12.01 -46.72
C VAL A 751 4.73 11.03 -47.88
N GLY A 752 5.55 11.39 -48.87
CA GLY A 752 5.91 10.50 -49.97
C GLY A 752 6.59 9.21 -49.51
N ALA A 753 7.51 9.29 -48.55
CA ALA A 753 8.17 8.11 -47.96
C ALA A 753 7.19 7.22 -47.19
N ALA A 754 6.31 7.80 -46.37
CA ALA A 754 5.29 7.07 -45.63
C ALA A 754 4.30 6.37 -46.57
N ALA A 755 3.88 7.04 -47.64
CA ALA A 755 3.04 6.46 -48.69
C ALA A 755 3.75 5.31 -49.42
N ASN A 756 5.01 5.49 -49.81
CA ASN A 756 5.81 4.45 -50.45
C ASN A 756 6.08 3.25 -49.52
N ALA A 757 6.14 3.47 -48.20
CA ALA A 757 6.26 2.44 -47.17
C ALA A 757 4.93 1.73 -46.85
N LYS A 758 3.82 2.18 -47.45
CA LYS A 758 2.46 1.66 -47.23
C LYS A 758 2.02 1.77 -45.77
N ILE A 759 2.38 2.88 -45.13
CA ILE A 759 1.93 3.19 -43.77
C ILE A 759 0.40 3.23 -43.69
N GLY A 760 -0.17 2.67 -42.62
CA GLY A 760 -1.59 2.58 -42.37
C GLY A 760 -2.28 3.93 -42.47
N LEU A 761 -1.91 4.87 -41.62
CA LEU A 761 -2.45 6.23 -41.58
C LEU A 761 -1.32 7.28 -41.69
N ILE A 762 -1.47 8.27 -42.57
CA ILE A 762 -0.49 9.35 -42.77
C ILE A 762 -1.10 10.66 -42.29
N VAL A 763 -0.52 11.21 -41.23
CA VAL A 763 -0.89 12.48 -40.62
C VAL A 763 0.11 13.55 -41.06
N GLY A 764 -0.37 14.54 -41.81
CA GLY A 764 0.37 15.76 -42.08
C GLY A 764 0.36 16.70 -40.86
N TYR A 765 1.45 17.41 -40.62
CA TYR A 765 1.55 18.43 -39.57
C TYR A 765 1.95 19.77 -40.17
N VAL A 766 1.15 20.81 -39.90
CA VAL A 766 1.44 22.20 -40.35
C VAL A 766 1.52 23.19 -39.19
N GLY A 767 1.61 22.68 -37.96
CA GLY A 767 1.73 23.48 -36.75
C GLY A 767 3.15 23.93 -36.43
N GLY A 768 4.16 23.39 -37.13
CA GLY A 768 5.55 23.77 -36.95
C GLY A 768 5.73 25.28 -37.09
N SER A 769 6.51 25.88 -36.20
CA SER A 769 6.73 27.33 -36.13
C SER A 769 7.32 27.93 -37.41
N HIS A 770 7.99 27.11 -38.22
CA HIS A 770 8.51 27.48 -39.53
C HIS A 770 7.42 27.66 -40.61
N ILE A 771 6.20 27.15 -40.39
CA ILE A 771 5.08 27.31 -41.33
C ILE A 771 4.22 28.49 -40.85
N PRO A 772 4.25 29.64 -41.54
CA PRO A 772 3.46 30.79 -41.13
C PRO A 772 1.96 30.48 -41.28
N TYR A 773 1.14 31.07 -40.41
CA TYR A 773 -0.30 30.79 -40.32
C TYR A 773 -1.01 30.92 -41.68
N GLU A 774 -0.68 31.95 -42.46
CA GLU A 774 -1.23 32.20 -43.80
C GLU A 774 -0.88 31.13 -44.84
N ALA A 775 0.23 30.40 -44.67
CA ALA A 775 0.69 29.37 -45.59
C ALA A 775 0.25 27.96 -45.19
N ARG A 776 -0.31 27.76 -43.98
CA ARG A 776 -0.72 26.44 -43.48
C ARG A 776 -1.70 25.73 -44.40
N GLU A 777 -2.64 26.45 -44.98
CA GLU A 777 -3.62 25.86 -45.91
C GLU A 777 -2.98 25.43 -47.24
N GLU A 778 -2.05 26.22 -47.77
CA GLU A 778 -1.31 25.86 -48.99
C GLU A 778 -0.42 24.64 -48.74
N GLN A 779 0.29 24.63 -47.61
CA GLN A 779 1.14 23.51 -47.20
C GLN A 779 0.30 22.24 -46.97
N ALA A 780 -0.84 22.34 -46.28
CA ALA A 780 -1.74 21.20 -46.07
C ALA A 780 -2.20 20.60 -47.41
N LYS A 781 -2.60 21.45 -48.38
CA LYS A 781 -2.93 21.00 -49.74
C LYS A 781 -1.75 20.34 -50.45
N ALA A 782 -0.54 20.82 -50.24
CA ALA A 782 0.67 20.22 -50.82
C ALA A 782 0.96 18.83 -50.21
N LEU A 783 0.81 18.65 -48.90
CA LEU A 783 0.97 17.36 -48.22
C LEU A 783 -0.08 16.34 -48.67
N MET A 784 -1.34 16.75 -48.83
CA MET A 784 -2.43 15.87 -49.29
C MET A 784 -2.31 15.49 -50.77
N LYS A 785 -1.56 16.24 -51.59
CA LYS A 785 -1.49 16.01 -53.05
C LYS A 785 -0.67 14.77 -53.45
N GLY A 786 0.20 14.26 -52.57
CA GLY A 786 0.99 13.05 -52.85
C GLY A 786 2.00 13.17 -54.00
N GLY A 787 2.47 14.37 -54.34
CA GLY A 787 3.30 14.60 -55.53
C GLY A 787 4.69 13.93 -55.54
N LYS A 788 5.09 13.29 -54.43
CA LYS A 788 6.38 12.59 -54.26
C LYS A 788 6.22 11.08 -53.97
N SER A 789 5.00 10.56 -53.91
CA SER A 789 4.73 9.13 -53.78
C SER A 789 4.55 8.47 -55.16
N ILE A 790 4.81 7.17 -55.23
CA ILE A 790 4.71 6.37 -56.46
C ILE A 790 3.23 6.20 -56.87
N ASP A 791 2.34 6.05 -55.89
CA ASP A 791 0.91 5.84 -56.07
C ASP A 791 0.07 7.13 -55.98
N ARG A 792 0.73 8.29 -55.87
CA ARG A 792 0.10 9.62 -55.66
C ARG A 792 -0.71 9.75 -54.36
N ARG A 793 -0.58 8.82 -53.41
CA ARG A 793 -1.16 8.98 -52.07
C ARG A 793 -0.46 10.11 -51.31
N GLY A 794 -1.24 11.01 -50.73
CA GLY A 794 -0.77 12.07 -49.83
C GLY A 794 -1.07 11.78 -48.36
N ALA A 795 -1.02 12.82 -47.52
CA ALA A 795 -1.52 12.72 -46.15
C ALA A 795 -3.03 12.46 -46.15
N ASP A 796 -3.49 11.52 -45.31
CA ASP A 796 -4.91 11.20 -45.17
C ASP A 796 -5.66 12.28 -44.37
N ILE A 797 -4.96 12.90 -43.41
CA ILE A 797 -5.41 14.02 -42.60
C ILE A 797 -4.24 14.94 -42.31
N VAL A 798 -4.47 16.26 -42.23
CA VAL A 798 -3.46 17.23 -41.79
C VAL A 798 -3.96 17.96 -40.55
N ILE A 799 -3.16 17.94 -39.48
CA ILE A 799 -3.43 18.62 -38.21
C ILE A 799 -2.57 19.89 -38.06
N THR A 800 -3.12 20.92 -37.42
CA THR A 800 -2.41 22.16 -37.08
C THR A 800 -1.90 22.17 -35.65
N ASP A 801 -2.55 21.44 -34.74
CA ASP A 801 -2.18 21.33 -33.33
C ASP A 801 -1.81 19.88 -33.02
N MET A 802 -0.62 19.66 -32.43
CA MET A 802 -0.16 18.31 -32.11
C MET A 802 -1.01 17.65 -31.00
N THR A 803 -1.77 18.44 -30.22
CA THR A 803 -2.72 17.93 -29.23
C THR A 803 -3.94 17.22 -29.84
N ASP A 804 -4.15 17.33 -31.15
CA ASP A 804 -5.17 16.59 -31.88
C ASP A 804 -4.74 15.17 -32.29
N LEU A 805 -3.43 14.89 -32.27
CA LEU A 805 -2.89 13.58 -32.62
C LEU A 805 -3.47 12.43 -31.77
N PRO A 806 -3.65 12.55 -30.43
CA PRO A 806 -4.37 11.57 -29.62
C PRO A 806 -5.74 11.17 -30.16
N THR A 807 -6.54 12.14 -30.61
CA THR A 807 -7.89 11.91 -31.15
C THR A 807 -7.80 11.14 -32.47
N VAL A 808 -6.86 11.51 -33.33
CA VAL A 808 -6.60 10.83 -34.61
C VAL A 808 -6.07 9.41 -34.41
N ALA A 809 -5.17 9.20 -33.44
CA ALA A 809 -4.62 7.89 -33.11
C ALA A 809 -5.69 6.94 -32.54
N ASN A 810 -6.57 7.45 -31.67
CA ASN A 810 -7.71 6.68 -31.17
C ASN A 810 -8.71 6.32 -32.27
N PHE A 811 -8.98 7.23 -33.21
CA PHE A 811 -9.80 6.91 -34.37
C PHE A 811 -9.24 5.73 -35.16
N PHE A 812 -7.91 5.72 -35.38
CA PHE A 812 -7.26 4.61 -36.07
C PHE A 812 -7.32 3.30 -35.27
N LEU A 813 -7.16 3.37 -33.94
CA LEU A 813 -7.33 2.24 -33.04
C LEU A 813 -8.77 1.67 -33.09
N ASP A 814 -9.77 2.55 -33.00
CA ASP A 814 -11.18 2.16 -32.99
C ASP A 814 -11.57 1.53 -34.33
N LEU A 815 -11.09 2.09 -35.44
CA LEU A 815 -11.29 1.49 -36.76
C LEU A 815 -10.69 0.07 -36.84
N LYS A 816 -9.50 -0.15 -36.28
CA LYS A 816 -8.86 -1.48 -36.26
C LYS A 816 -9.62 -2.46 -35.38
N LEU A 817 -10.13 -2.00 -34.22
CA LEU A 817 -10.96 -2.80 -33.33
C LEU A 817 -12.30 -3.19 -33.99
N ASP A 818 -12.91 -2.27 -34.74
CA ASP A 818 -14.22 -2.47 -35.39
C ASP A 818 -14.12 -3.32 -36.67
N CYS A 819 -13.05 -3.16 -37.46
CA CYS A 819 -12.86 -3.89 -38.71
C CYS A 819 -12.34 -5.33 -38.51
N GLY A 820 -11.66 -5.63 -37.39
CA GLY A 820 -11.01 -6.94 -37.18
C GLY A 820 -10.01 -7.28 -38.30
N ASP A 821 -10.02 -8.53 -38.79
CA ASP A 821 -9.17 -9.02 -39.89
C ASP A 821 -9.70 -8.69 -41.30
N ASP A 822 -10.74 -7.84 -41.44
CA ASP A 822 -11.30 -7.50 -42.75
C ASP A 822 -10.40 -6.53 -43.52
N GLU A 823 -9.51 -7.09 -44.34
CA GLU A 823 -8.60 -6.33 -45.23
C GLU A 823 -9.33 -5.32 -46.14
N GLN A 824 -10.61 -5.53 -46.48
CA GLN A 824 -11.38 -4.61 -47.32
C GLN A 824 -11.84 -3.36 -46.58
N CYS A 825 -12.01 -3.45 -45.25
CA CYS A 825 -12.44 -2.34 -44.40
C CYS A 825 -11.35 -1.25 -44.34
N LEU A 826 -10.09 -1.68 -44.29
CA LEU A 826 -8.94 -0.79 -44.27
C LEU A 826 -8.64 -0.21 -45.65
N ALA A 827 -8.98 -0.86 -46.77
CA ALA A 827 -8.67 -0.35 -48.11
C ALA A 827 -9.49 0.89 -48.55
N ARG A 828 -10.50 1.30 -47.78
CA ARG A 828 -11.37 2.45 -48.09
C ARG A 828 -10.75 3.77 -47.61
N PRO A 829 -11.11 4.92 -48.23
CA PRO A 829 -10.77 6.23 -47.68
C PRO A 829 -11.34 6.41 -46.28
N TYR A 830 -10.58 7.04 -45.39
CA TYR A 830 -11.01 7.31 -44.02
C TYR A 830 -12.09 8.40 -43.97
N ASP A 831 -13.14 8.17 -43.18
CA ASP A 831 -14.16 9.19 -42.88
C ASP A 831 -13.88 9.83 -41.53
N PHE A 832 -13.28 11.03 -41.55
CA PHE A 832 -12.97 11.81 -40.36
C PHE A 832 -14.11 12.74 -39.93
N SER A 833 -15.30 12.67 -40.55
CA SER A 833 -16.41 13.61 -40.28
C SER A 833 -16.85 13.63 -38.82
N GLN A 834 -16.68 12.51 -38.10
CA GLN A 834 -17.05 12.38 -36.69
C GLN A 834 -16.01 12.99 -35.72
N LEU A 835 -14.80 13.31 -36.17
CA LEU A 835 -13.75 13.85 -35.29
C LEU A 835 -13.95 15.33 -34.96
N GLY A 836 -14.64 16.09 -35.83
CA GLY A 836 -14.75 17.55 -35.74
C GLY A 836 -15.07 18.14 -34.35
N PRO A 837 -16.04 17.61 -33.60
CA PRO A 837 -16.38 18.13 -32.26
C PRO A 837 -15.32 17.90 -31.17
N SER A 838 -14.36 17.00 -31.40
CA SER A 838 -13.36 16.56 -30.42
C SER A 838 -11.96 17.09 -30.70
N LEU A 839 -11.79 17.88 -31.75
CA LEU A 839 -10.52 18.48 -32.16
C LEU A 839 -10.42 19.94 -31.67
N VAL A 840 -9.21 20.33 -31.29
CA VAL A 840 -8.89 21.65 -30.74
C VAL A 840 -8.82 22.71 -31.84
N ASP A 841 -8.27 22.36 -33.00
CA ASP A 841 -8.04 23.30 -34.11
C ASP A 841 -8.44 22.73 -35.49
N LYS A 842 -8.31 23.54 -36.55
CA LYS A 842 -8.68 23.20 -37.92
C LYS A 842 -7.84 22.03 -38.45
N ILE A 843 -8.52 20.96 -38.85
CA ILE A 843 -7.92 19.90 -39.68
C ILE A 843 -8.21 20.11 -41.17
N TYR A 844 -7.37 19.54 -42.02
CA TYR A 844 -7.59 19.45 -43.45
C TYR A 844 -7.70 17.98 -43.84
N THR A 845 -8.74 17.64 -44.60
CA THR A 845 -8.97 16.30 -45.13
C THR A 845 -9.25 16.39 -46.64
N PRO A 846 -8.95 15.34 -47.43
CA PRO A 846 -9.43 15.24 -48.81
C PRO A 846 -10.97 15.33 -48.88
N GLU A 847 -11.53 15.84 -49.99
CA GLU A 847 -12.99 15.84 -50.20
C GLU A 847 -13.49 14.38 -50.33
N PHE A 848 -14.27 13.92 -49.36
CA PHE A 848 -14.86 12.57 -49.38
C PHE A 848 -16.05 12.52 -50.34
N SER A 849 -15.87 11.93 -51.53
CA SER A 849 -16.92 11.86 -52.56
C SER A 849 -17.86 10.66 -52.42
N GLY A 850 -17.57 9.73 -51.51
CA GLY A 850 -18.38 8.51 -51.28
C GLY A 850 -18.39 7.50 -52.44
N ALA A 851 -17.66 7.76 -53.53
CA ALA A 851 -17.55 6.87 -54.69
C ALA A 851 -16.20 6.12 -54.66
N MET A 852 -16.24 4.81 -54.91
CA MET A 852 -15.02 3.99 -55.10
C MET A 852 -14.28 4.46 -56.36
N PRO A 853 -12.96 4.68 -56.33
CA PRO A 853 -12.18 5.01 -57.52
C PRO A 853 -12.30 3.93 -58.61
N GLU A 854 -12.19 4.32 -59.88
CA GLU A 854 -12.21 3.38 -61.01
C GLU A 854 -11.02 2.40 -60.94
N ALA A 855 -11.17 1.21 -61.51
CA ALA A 855 -10.24 0.07 -61.37
C ALA A 855 -8.80 0.29 -61.89
N GLU A 856 -8.48 1.47 -62.43
CA GLU A 856 -7.13 1.86 -62.85
C GLU A 856 -6.37 2.69 -61.78
N ASP A 857 -7.01 3.03 -60.65
CA ASP A 857 -6.35 3.76 -59.57
C ASP A 857 -5.47 2.82 -58.74
N VAL A 858 -4.16 3.10 -58.67
CA VAL A 858 -3.14 2.19 -58.12
C VAL A 858 -3.26 2.07 -56.58
N ASN A 859 -4.08 2.92 -55.95
CA ASN A 859 -4.48 2.85 -54.55
C ASN A 859 -5.84 3.57 -54.38
N PRO A 860 -6.93 2.91 -53.91
CA PRO A 860 -8.26 3.53 -53.80
C PRO A 860 -8.46 4.46 -52.58
N ARG A 861 -7.39 4.81 -51.85
CA ARG A 861 -7.41 5.66 -50.65
C ARG A 861 -7.09 7.11 -50.94
#